data_AF-A0A3S0KFJ7-F1
#
_entry.id   AF-A0A3S0KFJ7-F1
#
_cell.length_a   1.000
_cell.length_b   1.000
_cell.length_c   1.000
_cell.angle_alpha   90.00
_cell.angle_beta   90.00
_cell.angle_gamma   90.00
#
_symmetry.space_group_name_H-M   'P 1'
#
loop_
_entity.id
_entity.type
_entity.pdbx_description
1 polymer ?
#
loop_
_entity_poly.entity_id
_entity_poly.type
_entity_poly.pdbx_seq_one_letter_code
_entity_poly.pdbx_strand_id
1 'polypeptide(L)'
;MIQLPTQLIRLGAQADSKEAAIRQVAALLADAGRTDPAYVQGMLDREAQVSTYLGSGIAIPHGTPDTRHLIRQTGIAVLQLPGGVDWDGDRARLVVGIAAASDEHLDILRQLTRVLNNPELVERLSTTHDPAEVQAALGAPAVHTPAEAATAPAPSAPVAPALPYTARVTLPNPQGMHARPATRLAQLVKAQGGQLRLAREGEPNSADATRLMEVLALGLKQGTPLVLSSDREALLQAATDAVRSGLGDDLSAAQQPAAPTRREPAWTPQQVRATLEGVPASEGLVSGPVRQFRAQALEVQDAPEDPAQSAAALDRALSAARADLDLTIQDVQARFGAEKAAIFRAHQELLDDTGVLEEAAALMLDGHGAAWAYQQVTAGRIAALERLDDPVLAGRAVDLSDVQRRVLRHLLGLGTEQAMDTGEPFILLAPDLTPSDTARLSLDTLLGFATEVGGPTSHTAIMARGLGVPAVVAAGAGLRDIPDGTPAILDGSSGRLYLDPSPTDLQAAQAQRERLEAVRQAAYQGRMQPGATRDGTHIEVAANVNRAADAQAALDAGAEGVGLMRTEFLFLESDHAPTEAEQEREYRAMAQALGDRTLVIRTLDIGGDKEVPYLGLAHEDNSFLGIRGIRLCFERPDLFLPQLRAIVRVAGDHPNVHVMFPMIATLADLRRAKAMLDDVRAELNVPPIPVGVMIEVPSAALLARELAPEVDFFSVGTNDLTGYTLAMDRLHPLLAAQTDAMHPAVLRLIAVTAEAAQAHGKWVGVCGGAAGEAVGALVLAGLGVRELSVSTPAVATVKAALREYDLAQLQALGREALAQPDAAGVRALAEELLSRTKEMNA
;
A
#
# COMPACT_ATOMS: atom_id res chain seq x y z
N MET A 1 8.56 -48.17 3.88
CA MET A 1 8.41 -48.52 5.31
C MET A 1 9.76 -49.02 5.80
N ILE A 2 10.40 -48.27 6.69
CA ILE A 2 11.72 -48.63 7.23
C ILE A 2 11.50 -49.74 8.25
N GLN A 3 12.02 -50.93 7.97
CA GLN A 3 11.96 -52.04 8.92
C GLN A 3 13.04 -51.82 10.00
N LEU A 4 12.65 -51.90 11.28
CA LEU A 4 13.58 -51.96 12.42
C LEU A 4 13.77 -53.44 12.82
N PRO A 5 14.73 -54.17 12.22
CA PRO A 5 15.01 -55.53 12.64
C PRO A 5 15.60 -55.56 14.05
N THR A 6 15.28 -56.59 14.82
CA THR A 6 15.67 -56.74 16.24
C THR A 6 17.19 -56.64 16.46
N GLN A 7 18.01 -56.99 15.46
CA GLN A 7 19.47 -56.85 15.50
C GLN A 7 19.98 -55.40 15.59
N LEU A 8 19.13 -54.43 15.24
CA LEU A 8 19.41 -52.99 15.36
C LEU A 8 18.90 -52.39 16.68
N ILE A 9 18.42 -53.23 17.61
CA ILE A 9 17.96 -52.83 18.94
C ILE A 9 18.90 -53.43 19.99
N ARG A 10 19.50 -52.59 20.83
CA ARG A 10 20.34 -53.01 21.95
C ARG A 10 19.71 -52.53 23.26
N LEU A 11 19.26 -53.49 24.06
CA LEU A 11 18.68 -53.24 25.39
C LEU A 11 19.74 -53.28 26.49
N GLY A 12 19.49 -52.57 27.59
CA GLY A 12 20.33 -52.62 28.79
C GLY A 12 21.77 -52.13 28.60
N ALA A 13 22.02 -51.23 27.64
CA ALA A 13 23.35 -50.69 27.42
C ALA A 13 23.77 -49.71 28.53
N GLN A 14 25.08 -49.49 28.63
CA GLN A 14 25.68 -48.48 29.51
C GLN A 14 26.58 -47.58 28.68
N ALA A 15 26.51 -46.28 28.90
CA ALA A 15 27.39 -45.30 28.31
C ALA A 15 27.73 -44.24 29.36
N ASP A 16 29.00 -43.87 29.46
CA ASP A 16 29.47 -42.92 30.47
C ASP A 16 29.33 -41.46 30.01
N SER A 17 29.03 -41.24 28.73
CA SER A 17 28.78 -39.91 28.13
C SER A 17 27.87 -40.00 26.91
N LYS A 18 27.30 -38.87 26.48
CA LYS A 18 26.51 -38.80 25.24
C LYS A 18 27.33 -39.20 24.01
N GLU A 19 28.62 -38.84 23.93
CA GLU A 19 29.50 -39.25 22.84
C GLU A 19 29.71 -40.77 22.84
N ALA A 20 29.80 -41.39 24.02
CA ALA A 20 29.88 -42.85 24.14
C ALA A 20 28.58 -43.52 23.66
N ALA A 21 27.41 -42.94 23.97
CA ALA A 21 26.12 -43.42 23.48
C ALA A 21 25.97 -43.26 21.95
N ILE A 22 26.38 -42.11 21.40
CA ILE A 22 26.40 -41.84 19.94
C ILE A 22 27.30 -42.85 19.22
N ARG A 23 28.50 -43.12 19.75
CA ARG A 23 29.41 -44.13 19.17
C ARG A 23 28.82 -45.54 19.20
N GLN A 24 28.13 -45.90 20.28
CA GLN A 24 27.49 -47.22 20.40
C GLN A 24 26.33 -47.40 19.42
N VAL A 25 25.48 -46.38 19.24
CA VAL A 25 24.36 -46.47 18.29
C VAL A 25 24.83 -46.36 16.84
N ALA A 26 25.90 -45.59 16.57
CA ALA A 26 26.55 -45.56 15.26
C ALA A 26 27.21 -46.90 14.90
N ALA A 27 27.82 -47.58 15.88
CA ALA A 27 28.37 -48.92 15.68
C ALA A 27 27.27 -49.94 15.32
N LEU A 28 26.08 -49.87 15.94
CA LEU A 28 24.94 -50.71 15.54
C LEU A 28 24.56 -50.52 14.06
N LEU A 29 24.54 -49.26 13.59
CA LEU A 29 24.26 -48.95 12.18
C LEU A 29 25.36 -49.48 11.25
N ALA A 30 26.64 -49.32 11.62
CA ALA A 30 27.77 -49.76 10.82
C ALA A 30 27.90 -51.30 10.77
N ASP A 31 27.75 -51.98 11.91
CA ASP A 31 27.82 -53.44 12.02
C ASP A 31 26.69 -54.12 11.23
N ALA A 32 25.52 -53.47 11.15
CA ALA A 32 24.40 -53.91 10.32
C ALA A 32 24.52 -53.51 8.85
N GLY A 33 25.65 -52.92 8.43
CA GLY A 33 25.94 -52.54 7.05
C GLY A 33 25.17 -51.33 6.52
N ARG A 34 24.52 -50.53 7.41
CA ARG A 34 23.72 -49.36 7.02
C ARG A 34 24.58 -48.14 6.70
N THR A 35 25.71 -48.00 7.38
CA THR A 35 26.63 -46.87 7.24
C THR A 35 28.08 -47.33 7.15
N ASP A 36 28.94 -46.50 6.59
CA ASP A 36 30.38 -46.62 6.77
C ASP A 36 30.76 -46.28 8.22
N PRO A 37 31.75 -46.96 8.85
CA PRO A 37 32.21 -46.63 10.20
C PRO A 37 32.60 -45.17 10.40
N ALA A 38 33.04 -44.46 9.34
CA ALA A 38 33.35 -43.04 9.41
C ALA A 38 32.11 -42.14 9.66
N TYR A 39 30.89 -42.64 9.45
CA TYR A 39 29.64 -41.88 9.67
C TYR A 39 29.45 -41.40 11.11
N VAL A 40 30.05 -42.08 12.08
CA VAL A 40 30.03 -41.68 13.50
C VAL A 40 30.55 -40.25 13.71
N GLN A 41 31.52 -39.81 12.89
CA GLN A 41 32.06 -38.47 12.99
C GLN A 41 31.00 -37.43 12.61
N GLY A 42 30.23 -37.69 11.56
CA GLY A 42 29.09 -36.83 11.18
C GLY A 42 28.02 -36.74 12.26
N MET A 43 27.76 -37.83 12.99
CA MET A 43 26.81 -37.83 14.10
C MET A 43 27.30 -37.00 15.29
N LEU A 44 28.61 -37.06 15.59
CA LEU A 44 29.25 -36.25 16.62
C LEU A 44 29.31 -34.77 16.23
N ASP A 45 29.64 -34.47 14.97
CA ASP A 45 29.69 -33.10 14.45
C ASP A 45 28.28 -32.47 14.46
N ARG A 46 27.24 -33.23 14.13
CA ARG A 46 25.85 -32.78 14.19
C ARG A 46 25.40 -32.47 15.62
N GLU A 47 25.75 -33.32 16.58
CA GLU A 47 25.50 -33.09 18.01
C GLU A 47 26.24 -31.85 18.53
N ALA A 48 27.46 -31.60 18.06
CA ALA A 48 28.22 -30.41 18.44
C ALA A 48 27.65 -29.09 17.91
N GLN A 49 26.87 -29.12 16.81
CA GLN A 49 26.19 -27.95 16.26
C GLN A 49 24.92 -27.60 17.06
N VAL A 50 24.06 -28.59 17.30
CA VAL A 50 22.83 -28.47 18.07
C VAL A 50 22.56 -29.82 18.71
N SER A 51 22.22 -29.83 20.00
CA SER A 51 21.86 -31.04 20.74
C SER A 51 20.82 -31.88 19.98
N THR A 52 21.07 -33.17 19.91
CA THR A 52 20.15 -34.14 19.30
C THR A 52 19.15 -34.72 20.30
N TYR A 53 19.11 -34.19 21.53
CA TYR A 53 18.04 -34.49 22.46
C TYR A 53 16.70 -33.96 21.94
N LEU A 54 15.67 -34.80 21.98
CA LEU A 54 14.35 -34.46 21.42
C LEU A 54 13.26 -34.28 22.49
N GLY A 55 13.48 -34.77 23.72
CA GLY A 55 12.51 -34.68 24.82
C GLY A 55 12.10 -36.04 25.39
N SER A 56 11.44 -36.02 26.56
CA SER A 56 10.92 -37.20 27.26
C SER A 56 11.97 -38.31 27.50
N GLY A 57 13.26 -37.98 27.57
CA GLY A 57 14.34 -38.97 27.72
C GLY A 57 14.79 -39.64 26.42
N ILE A 58 14.49 -39.06 25.25
CA ILE A 58 14.88 -39.59 23.93
C ILE A 58 15.87 -38.66 23.23
N ALA A 59 16.94 -39.23 22.68
CA ALA A 59 17.90 -38.53 21.80
C ALA A 59 17.96 -39.18 20.42
N ILE A 60 18.18 -38.38 19.37
CA ILE A 60 18.17 -38.83 17.97
C ILE A 60 19.42 -38.34 17.22
N PRO A 61 20.59 -38.93 17.50
CA PRO A 61 21.79 -38.58 16.77
C PRO A 61 21.70 -39.03 15.30
N HIS A 62 22.13 -38.16 14.40
CA HIS A 62 22.17 -38.39 12.95
C HIS A 62 23.32 -37.59 12.33
N GLY A 63 23.80 -37.97 11.15
CA GLY A 63 24.93 -37.31 10.50
C GLY A 63 24.62 -35.94 9.87
N THR A 64 25.65 -35.12 9.65
CA THR A 64 25.57 -33.87 8.89
C THR A 64 25.34 -34.11 7.38
N PRO A 65 24.87 -33.11 6.60
CA PRO A 65 24.70 -33.24 5.15
C PRO A 65 25.95 -33.74 4.41
N ASP A 66 27.14 -33.30 4.83
CA ASP A 66 28.41 -33.67 4.21
C ASP A 66 28.77 -35.14 4.39
N THR A 67 28.18 -35.82 5.39
CA THR A 67 28.41 -37.24 5.66
C THR A 67 27.37 -38.17 5.03
N ARG A 68 26.40 -37.63 4.27
CA ARG A 68 25.35 -38.43 3.60
C ARG A 68 25.91 -39.50 2.65
N HIS A 69 27.02 -39.21 1.98
CA HIS A 69 27.69 -40.15 1.07
C HIS A 69 28.24 -41.41 1.77
N LEU A 70 28.33 -41.39 3.11
CA LEU A 70 28.74 -42.53 3.93
C LEU A 70 27.59 -43.46 4.31
N ILE A 71 26.35 -43.12 3.94
CA ILE A 71 25.16 -43.94 4.18
C ILE A 71 25.01 -44.94 3.03
N ARG A 72 25.07 -46.23 3.35
CA ARG A 72 24.94 -47.32 2.38
C ARG A 72 23.47 -47.71 2.18
N GLN A 73 22.67 -47.65 3.25
CA GLN A 73 21.25 -47.92 3.22
C GLN A 73 20.54 -47.18 4.37
N THR A 74 19.38 -46.57 4.09
CA THR A 74 18.55 -45.95 5.14
C THR A 74 18.23 -46.97 6.24
N GLY A 75 18.38 -46.57 7.50
CA GLY A 75 18.15 -47.43 8.66
C GLY A 75 18.12 -46.69 9.98
N ILE A 76 17.49 -47.31 10.97
CA ILE A 76 17.39 -46.82 12.35
C ILE A 76 18.00 -47.87 13.27
N ALA A 77 18.74 -47.43 14.28
CA ALA A 77 19.20 -48.26 15.39
C ALA A 77 18.71 -47.67 16.71
N VAL A 78 18.44 -48.52 17.69
CA VAL A 78 17.93 -48.11 19.00
C VAL A 78 18.83 -48.66 20.08
N LEU A 79 19.30 -47.76 20.95
CA LEU A 79 20.10 -48.05 22.13
C LEU A 79 19.31 -47.64 23.37
N GLN A 80 18.91 -48.61 24.20
CA GLN A 80 18.26 -48.34 25.48
C GLN A 80 19.32 -48.25 26.58
N LEU A 81 19.25 -47.20 27.38
CA LEU A 81 20.13 -46.88 28.49
C LEU A 81 19.30 -46.74 29.77
N PRO A 82 18.98 -47.84 30.49
CA PRO A 82 18.09 -47.79 31.66
C PRO A 82 18.59 -46.87 32.78
N GLY A 83 19.92 -46.76 32.92
CA GLY A 83 20.55 -45.82 33.85
C GLY A 83 20.46 -44.35 33.42
N GLY A 84 20.09 -44.09 32.17
CA GLY A 84 20.12 -42.77 31.53
C GLY A 84 21.54 -42.20 31.38
N VAL A 85 21.71 -41.30 30.41
CA VAL A 85 22.95 -40.57 30.16
C VAL A 85 22.64 -39.08 30.12
N ASP A 86 23.52 -38.28 30.73
CA ASP A 86 23.43 -36.82 30.66
C ASP A 86 23.68 -36.34 29.22
N TRP A 87 22.79 -35.48 28.73
CA TRP A 87 22.71 -34.99 27.37
C TRP A 87 22.47 -33.47 27.40
N ASP A 88 23.49 -32.74 27.84
CA ASP A 88 23.46 -31.29 28.04
C ASP A 88 22.45 -30.80 29.09
N GLY A 89 22.33 -31.52 30.21
CA GLY A 89 21.44 -31.19 31.32
C GLY A 89 20.11 -31.97 31.30
N ASP A 90 19.80 -32.62 30.18
CA ASP A 90 18.70 -33.57 30.04
C ASP A 90 19.17 -35.02 30.17
N ARG A 91 18.29 -35.95 30.57
CA ARG A 91 18.67 -37.36 30.78
C ARG A 91 18.07 -38.27 29.71
N ALA A 92 18.87 -38.67 28.72
CA ALA A 92 18.46 -39.59 27.67
C ALA A 92 18.52 -41.05 28.15
N ARG A 93 17.40 -41.77 28.05
CA ARG A 93 17.28 -43.21 28.34
C ARG A 93 17.06 -44.06 27.09
N LEU A 94 16.70 -43.43 25.97
CA LEU A 94 16.57 -44.07 24.66
C LEU A 94 17.29 -43.25 23.61
N VAL A 95 18.21 -43.86 22.87
CA VAL A 95 18.98 -43.19 21.81
C VAL A 95 18.65 -43.86 20.49
N VAL A 96 18.08 -43.10 19.56
CA VAL A 96 17.62 -43.57 18.26
C VAL A 96 18.55 -43.02 17.18
N GLY A 97 19.54 -43.83 16.77
CA GLY A 97 20.48 -43.44 15.72
C GLY A 97 19.83 -43.57 14.35
N ILE A 98 19.92 -42.50 13.55
CA ILE A 98 19.32 -42.47 12.21
C ILE A 98 20.40 -42.32 11.15
N ALA A 99 20.34 -43.18 10.13
CA ALA A 99 21.04 -43.00 8.86
C ALA A 99 20.00 -42.88 7.74
N ALA A 100 19.84 -41.70 7.16
CA ALA A 100 18.90 -41.46 6.06
C ALA A 100 19.61 -40.79 4.86
N ALA A 101 19.51 -41.41 3.69
CA ALA A 101 20.18 -40.95 2.46
C ALA A 101 19.40 -39.85 1.70
N SER A 102 18.14 -39.60 2.06
CA SER A 102 17.20 -38.64 1.44
C SER A 102 16.24 -38.04 2.50
N ASP A 103 15.19 -37.34 2.07
CA ASP A 103 14.13 -36.78 2.94
C ASP A 103 13.29 -37.85 3.68
N GLU A 104 13.60 -39.13 3.51
CA GLU A 104 13.09 -40.27 4.30
C GLU A 104 13.27 -40.12 5.82
N HIS A 105 14.17 -39.24 6.28
CA HIS A 105 14.31 -38.90 7.70
C HIS A 105 13.01 -38.35 8.31
N LEU A 106 12.18 -37.65 7.54
CA LEU A 106 10.91 -37.09 8.02
C LEU A 106 9.88 -38.18 8.39
N ASP A 107 9.85 -39.29 7.65
CA ASP A 107 8.99 -40.43 7.96
C ASP A 107 9.40 -41.14 9.25
N ILE A 108 10.71 -41.12 9.57
CA ILE A 108 11.25 -41.65 10.82
C ILE A 108 10.89 -40.75 12.00
N LEU A 109 11.01 -39.44 11.82
CA LEU A 109 10.60 -38.45 12.83
C LEU A 109 9.10 -38.54 13.12
N ARG A 110 8.26 -38.75 12.09
CA ARG A 110 6.80 -39.00 12.22
C ARG A 110 6.47 -40.25 13.06
N GLN A 111 7.29 -41.30 12.99
CA GLN A 111 7.09 -42.51 13.82
C GLN A 111 7.52 -42.27 15.28
N LEU A 112 8.53 -41.43 15.51
CA LEU A 112 9.06 -41.12 16.83
C LEU A 112 8.19 -40.14 17.63
N THR A 113 7.44 -39.25 16.98
CA THR A 113 6.50 -38.33 17.64
C THR A 113 5.41 -39.03 18.45
N ARG A 114 4.93 -40.21 18.03
CA ARG A 114 3.98 -41.03 18.83
C ARG A 114 4.57 -41.46 20.17
N VAL A 115 5.87 -41.80 20.17
CA VAL A 115 6.57 -42.24 21.37
C VAL A 115 6.85 -41.04 22.28
N LEU A 116 7.24 -39.90 21.72
CA LEU A 116 7.50 -38.67 22.48
C LEU A 116 6.27 -38.11 23.18
N ASN A 117 5.10 -38.18 22.53
CA ASN A 117 3.82 -37.68 23.04
C ASN A 117 3.13 -38.66 24.02
N ASN A 118 3.76 -39.80 24.34
CA ASN A 118 3.24 -40.77 25.32
C ASN A 118 4.30 -41.07 26.40
N PRO A 119 4.37 -40.26 27.48
CA PRO A 119 5.36 -40.43 28.55
C PRO A 119 5.36 -41.82 29.19
N GLU A 120 4.20 -42.47 29.31
CA GLU A 120 4.08 -43.83 29.85
C GLU A 120 4.73 -44.87 28.94
N LEU A 121 4.59 -44.70 27.62
CA LEU A 121 5.25 -45.54 26.64
C LEU A 121 6.76 -45.35 26.69
N VAL A 122 7.27 -44.12 26.85
CA VAL A 122 8.72 -43.90 26.96
C VAL A 122 9.29 -44.54 28.22
N GLU A 123 8.61 -44.41 29.36
CA GLU A 123 9.08 -45.02 30.61
C GLU A 123 9.14 -46.56 30.49
N ARG A 124 8.11 -47.16 29.87
CA ARG A 124 8.10 -48.60 29.55
C ARG A 124 9.25 -48.99 28.63
N LEU A 125 9.45 -48.27 27.53
CA LEU A 125 10.53 -48.55 26.57
C LEU A 125 11.91 -48.30 27.17
N SER A 126 12.05 -47.46 28.19
CA SER A 126 13.33 -47.20 28.86
C SER A 126 13.79 -48.34 29.77
N THR A 127 12.88 -49.24 30.17
CA THR A 127 13.14 -50.33 31.12
C THR A 127 12.77 -51.73 30.60
N THR A 128 12.18 -51.83 29.41
CA THR A 128 11.78 -53.12 28.83
C THR A 128 12.96 -54.07 28.61
N HIS A 129 12.71 -55.36 28.79
CA HIS A 129 13.65 -56.45 28.51
C HIS A 129 13.32 -57.19 27.19
N ASP A 130 12.25 -56.78 26.49
CA ASP A 130 11.82 -57.38 25.25
C ASP A 130 12.04 -56.43 24.06
N PRO A 131 12.98 -56.74 23.14
CA PRO A 131 13.24 -55.88 21.99
C PRO A 131 12.07 -55.86 21.00
N ALA A 132 11.14 -56.83 21.06
CA ALA A 132 9.92 -56.80 20.28
C ALA A 132 8.97 -55.66 20.69
N GLU A 133 9.00 -55.20 21.94
CA GLU A 133 8.22 -54.04 22.38
C GLU A 133 8.74 -52.73 21.77
N VAL A 134 10.07 -52.57 21.71
CA VAL A 134 10.71 -51.43 21.03
C VAL A 134 10.43 -51.49 19.53
N GLN A 135 10.52 -52.67 18.94
CA GLN A 135 10.22 -52.90 17.52
C GLN A 135 8.75 -52.61 17.19
N ALA A 136 7.80 -53.05 18.02
CA ALA A 136 6.38 -52.79 17.84
C ALA A 136 6.04 -51.31 18.02
N ALA A 137 6.66 -50.65 19.00
CA ALA A 137 6.46 -49.24 19.24
C ALA A 137 7.01 -48.37 18.10
N LEU A 138 8.15 -48.74 17.52
CA LEU A 138 8.79 -47.95 16.48
C LEU A 138 8.50 -48.45 15.06
N GLY A 139 7.79 -49.58 14.90
CA GLY A 139 7.58 -50.27 13.61
C GLY A 139 6.13 -50.53 13.17
N ALA A 140 5.11 -50.23 13.97
CA ALA A 140 3.69 -50.46 13.61
C ALA A 140 2.99 -49.21 12.99
N PRO A 141 2.09 -49.37 11.99
CA PRO A 141 1.25 -48.28 11.50
C PRO A 141 0.15 -47.89 12.51
N ALA A 142 -0.24 -46.61 12.53
CA ALA A 142 -1.13 -46.04 13.53
C ALA A 142 -2.57 -46.60 13.46
N VAL A 143 -3.11 -47.01 14.61
CA VAL A 143 -4.54 -47.28 14.83
C VAL A 143 -5.00 -46.37 15.96
N HIS A 144 -6.07 -45.62 15.72
CA HIS A 144 -6.59 -44.56 16.59
C HIS A 144 -7.28 -45.05 17.86
N THR A 145 -7.22 -44.23 18.90
CA THR A 145 -8.28 -44.09 19.90
C THR A 145 -8.32 -42.61 20.36
N PRO A 146 -9.49 -41.97 20.44
CA PRO A 146 -9.58 -40.53 20.68
C PRO A 146 -9.52 -40.20 22.17
N ALA A 147 -8.82 -39.12 22.53
CA ALA A 147 -8.84 -38.54 23.88
C ALA A 147 -9.26 -37.07 23.83
N GLU A 148 -10.00 -36.67 24.86
CA GLU A 148 -10.87 -35.51 24.97
C GLU A 148 -10.16 -34.15 24.99
N ALA A 149 -10.94 -33.15 24.58
CA ALA A 149 -10.61 -31.74 24.47
C ALA A 149 -10.09 -31.11 25.76
N ALA A 150 -9.00 -30.34 25.63
CA ALA A 150 -8.59 -29.33 26.60
C ALA A 150 -8.28 -28.01 25.87
N THR A 151 -9.18 -27.06 26.05
CA THR A 151 -9.04 -25.64 25.70
C THR A 151 -8.06 -24.97 26.66
N ALA A 152 -6.89 -24.55 26.17
CA ALA A 152 -6.05 -23.54 26.79
C ALA A 152 -5.15 -22.86 25.73
N PRO A 153 -4.92 -21.54 25.82
CA PRO A 153 -4.06 -20.81 24.88
C PRO A 153 -2.60 -21.26 25.06
N ALA A 154 -1.93 -21.57 23.96
CA ALA A 154 -0.53 -21.95 23.97
C ALA A 154 0.36 -20.80 24.50
N PRO A 155 1.38 -21.10 25.34
CA PRO A 155 2.38 -20.13 25.75
C PRO A 155 3.27 -19.73 24.57
N SER A 156 3.79 -18.50 24.64
CA SER A 156 4.76 -17.91 23.71
C SER A 156 5.82 -18.92 23.24
N ALA A 157 6.04 -18.96 21.93
CA ALA A 157 7.06 -19.76 21.28
C ALA A 157 8.45 -19.59 21.94
N PRO A 158 9.30 -20.62 21.97
CA PRO A 158 10.67 -20.51 22.46
C PRO A 158 11.45 -19.49 21.63
N VAL A 159 12.23 -18.64 22.30
CA VAL A 159 13.11 -17.64 21.68
C VAL A 159 14.04 -18.35 20.71
N ALA A 160 13.85 -18.12 19.40
CA ALA A 160 14.71 -18.66 18.34
C ALA A 160 16.18 -18.22 18.55
N PRO A 161 17.17 -19.04 18.17
CA PRO A 161 18.58 -18.71 18.36
C PRO A 161 18.94 -17.39 17.67
N ALA A 162 19.79 -16.59 18.33
CA ALA A 162 20.25 -15.32 17.80
C ALA A 162 21.01 -15.52 16.49
N LEU A 163 20.52 -14.94 15.40
CA LEU A 163 21.21 -14.97 14.12
C LEU A 163 22.49 -14.11 14.19
N PRO A 164 23.60 -14.56 13.57
CA PRO A 164 24.94 -14.02 13.81
C PRO A 164 25.15 -12.58 13.33
N TYR A 165 24.40 -12.14 12.32
CA TYR A 165 24.49 -10.78 11.79
C TYR A 165 23.24 -9.99 12.16
N THR A 166 23.42 -8.76 12.64
CA THR A 166 22.31 -7.86 13.01
C THR A 166 22.52 -6.45 12.50
N ALA A 167 21.43 -5.80 12.09
CA ALA A 167 21.42 -4.40 11.66
C ALA A 167 20.19 -3.68 12.23
N ARG A 168 20.35 -2.39 12.52
CA ARG A 168 19.25 -1.51 12.93
C ARG A 168 18.80 -0.67 11.74
N VAL A 169 17.51 -0.61 11.52
CA VAL A 169 16.89 0.18 10.45
C VAL A 169 15.55 0.72 10.93
N THR A 170 15.19 1.92 10.49
CA THR A 170 13.88 2.50 10.79
C THR A 170 12.99 2.29 9.59
N LEU A 171 11.75 1.84 9.82
CA LEU A 171 10.79 1.63 8.74
C LEU A 171 10.31 2.98 8.18
N PRO A 172 10.57 3.30 6.89
CA PRO A 172 10.20 4.60 6.34
C PRO A 172 8.80 4.62 5.71
N ASN A 173 8.14 3.47 5.58
CA ASN A 173 6.87 3.32 4.87
C ASN A 173 5.73 4.13 5.52
N PRO A 174 5.09 5.09 4.83
CA PRO A 174 4.01 5.94 5.40
C PRO A 174 2.80 5.15 5.93
N GLN A 175 2.54 3.99 5.34
CA GLN A 175 1.46 3.09 5.75
C GLN A 175 1.96 1.94 6.66
N GLY A 176 3.19 2.03 7.16
CA GLY A 176 3.84 0.97 7.94
C GLY A 176 4.18 -0.27 7.11
N MET A 177 4.49 -1.38 7.79
CA MET A 177 4.86 -2.65 7.17
C MET A 177 3.58 -3.39 6.79
N HIS A 178 2.99 -3.02 5.66
CA HIS A 178 1.82 -3.70 5.11
C HIS A 178 2.21 -4.80 4.11
N ALA A 179 1.22 -5.42 3.45
CA ALA A 179 1.43 -6.63 2.66
C ALA A 179 2.41 -6.45 1.49
N ARG A 180 2.45 -5.29 0.83
CA ARG A 180 3.35 -5.00 -0.30
C ARG A 180 4.84 -4.89 0.09
N PRO A 181 5.24 -4.06 1.07
CA PRO A 181 6.64 -4.00 1.48
C PRO A 181 7.10 -5.32 2.11
N ALA A 182 6.25 -5.97 2.90
CA ALA A 182 6.57 -7.27 3.47
C ALA A 182 6.69 -8.37 2.40
N THR A 183 5.86 -8.35 1.34
CA THR A 183 6.00 -9.20 0.13
C THR A 183 7.37 -9.00 -0.54
N ARG A 184 7.78 -7.75 -0.72
CA ARG A 184 9.07 -7.43 -1.35
C ARG A 184 10.25 -7.91 -0.51
N LEU A 185 10.14 -7.78 0.81
CA LEU A 185 11.14 -8.31 1.75
C LEU A 185 11.22 -9.84 1.68
N ALA A 186 10.07 -10.52 1.67
CA ALA A 186 10.00 -11.97 1.51
C ALA A 186 10.61 -12.44 0.19
N GLN A 187 10.29 -11.77 -0.92
CA GLN A 187 10.84 -12.06 -2.25
C GLN A 187 12.36 -11.87 -2.31
N LEU A 188 12.89 -10.82 -1.66
CA LEU A 188 14.32 -10.60 -1.55
C LEU A 188 15.01 -11.77 -0.84
N VAL A 189 14.45 -12.21 0.29
CA VAL A 189 15.00 -13.34 1.06
C VAL A 189 14.93 -14.63 0.25
N LYS A 190 13.80 -14.91 -0.42
CA LYS A 190 13.64 -16.07 -1.31
C LYS A 190 14.65 -16.05 -2.46
N ALA A 191 14.89 -14.89 -3.07
CA ALA A 191 15.80 -14.75 -4.21
C ALA A 191 17.29 -14.92 -3.83
N GLN A 192 17.70 -14.43 -2.65
CA GLN A 192 19.09 -14.51 -2.21
C GLN A 192 19.41 -15.79 -1.41
N GLY A 193 18.39 -16.40 -0.81
CA GLY A 193 18.48 -17.56 0.08
C GLY A 193 19.12 -17.23 1.43
N GLY A 194 18.66 -17.91 2.49
CA GLY A 194 19.11 -17.68 3.88
C GLY A 194 17.94 -17.46 4.82
N GLN A 195 18.23 -17.07 6.05
CA GLN A 195 17.26 -16.71 7.07
C GLN A 195 17.35 -15.23 7.38
N LEU A 196 16.20 -14.56 7.46
CA LEU A 196 16.10 -13.18 7.88
C LEU A 196 14.93 -13.06 8.85
N ARG A 197 15.19 -12.49 10.03
CA ARG A 197 14.16 -12.15 11.01
C ARG A 197 14.16 -10.66 11.27
N LEU A 198 12.99 -10.14 11.59
CA LEU A 198 12.78 -8.74 11.99
C LEU A 198 12.04 -8.66 13.32
N ALA A 199 12.47 -7.75 14.18
CA ALA A 199 11.85 -7.47 15.47
C ALA A 199 11.77 -5.96 15.67
N ARG A 200 10.80 -5.50 16.47
CA ARG A 200 10.83 -4.13 16.98
C ARG A 200 11.98 -3.98 17.97
N GLU A 201 12.72 -2.88 17.89
CA GLU A 201 13.82 -2.64 18.81
C GLU A 201 13.32 -2.64 20.27
N GLY A 202 13.93 -3.47 21.12
CA GLY A 202 13.59 -3.60 22.53
C GLY A 202 12.43 -4.56 22.85
N GLU A 203 11.78 -5.15 21.84
CA GLU A 203 10.75 -6.17 22.05
C GLU A 203 11.27 -7.59 21.78
N PRO A 204 10.79 -8.60 22.52
CA PRO A 204 11.23 -9.99 22.37
C PRO A 204 10.63 -10.68 21.14
N ASN A 205 9.55 -10.14 20.57
CA ASN A 205 8.84 -10.74 19.45
C ASN A 205 9.56 -10.47 18.13
N SER A 206 9.91 -11.53 17.40
CA SER A 206 10.53 -11.45 16.07
C SER A 206 9.76 -12.30 15.06
N ALA A 207 9.63 -11.79 13.84
CA ALA A 207 8.99 -12.45 12.72
C ALA A 207 10.04 -12.97 11.73
N ASP A 208 9.80 -14.14 11.14
CA ASP A 208 10.52 -14.56 9.93
C ASP A 208 10.08 -13.71 8.72
N ALA A 209 11.03 -13.14 7.99
CA ALA A 209 10.76 -12.26 6.86
C ALA A 209 10.05 -12.94 5.69
N THR A 210 10.07 -14.27 5.60
CA THR A 210 9.35 -15.05 4.60
C THR A 210 7.93 -15.44 5.05
N ARG A 211 7.60 -15.20 6.32
CA ARG A 211 6.27 -15.43 6.91
C ARG A 211 5.54 -14.10 7.04
N LEU A 212 4.90 -13.72 5.95
CA LEU A 212 4.21 -12.45 5.78
C LEU A 212 3.26 -12.15 6.96
N MET A 213 2.55 -13.15 7.47
CA MET A 213 1.63 -12.98 8.60
C MET A 213 2.32 -12.67 9.92
N GLU A 214 3.49 -13.26 10.19
CA GLU A 214 4.28 -12.89 11.36
C GLU A 214 4.77 -11.44 11.24
N VAL A 215 5.20 -11.04 10.05
CA VAL A 215 5.68 -9.67 9.77
C VAL A 215 4.58 -8.63 9.98
N LEU A 216 3.38 -8.88 9.43
CA LEU A 216 2.23 -7.97 9.58
C LEU A 216 1.78 -7.86 11.04
N ALA A 217 1.82 -8.97 11.79
CA ALA A 217 1.41 -9.01 13.20
C ALA A 217 2.32 -8.18 14.13
N LEU A 218 3.54 -7.82 13.69
CA LEU A 218 4.41 -6.89 14.43
C LEU A 218 3.87 -5.45 14.47
N GLY A 219 2.88 -5.11 13.64
CA GLY A 219 2.22 -3.81 13.66
C GLY A 219 3.20 -2.64 13.48
N LEU A 220 4.21 -2.82 12.62
CA LEU A 220 5.30 -1.86 12.45
C LEU A 220 4.78 -0.62 11.70
N LYS A 221 4.73 0.51 12.38
CA LYS A 221 4.29 1.80 11.81
C LYS A 221 5.47 2.53 11.18
N GLN A 222 5.21 3.57 10.41
CA GLN A 222 6.25 4.51 9.96
C GLN A 222 7.08 4.99 11.16
N GLY A 223 8.40 5.08 11.00
CA GLY A 223 9.30 5.49 12.06
C GLY A 223 9.61 4.41 13.10
N THR A 224 9.06 3.20 12.98
CA THR A 224 9.36 2.12 13.95
C THR A 224 10.80 1.66 13.79
N PRO A 225 11.63 1.71 14.84
CA PRO A 225 12.98 1.14 14.82
C PRO A 225 12.90 -0.40 14.83
N LEU A 226 13.57 -1.01 13.86
CA LEU A 226 13.62 -2.44 13.63
C LEU A 226 15.04 -2.97 13.82
N VAL A 227 15.12 -4.18 14.37
CA VAL A 227 16.32 -5.00 14.35
C VAL A 227 16.11 -6.09 13.31
N LEU A 228 16.91 -6.04 12.24
CA LEU A 228 17.03 -7.12 11.28
C LEU A 228 18.15 -8.06 11.73
N SER A 229 17.94 -9.35 11.58
CA SER A 229 18.93 -10.37 11.92
C SER A 229 18.97 -11.45 10.84
N SER A 230 20.17 -11.87 10.43
CA SER A 230 20.36 -12.84 9.35
C SER A 230 21.50 -13.81 9.63
N ASP A 231 21.40 -15.00 9.05
CA ASP A 231 22.51 -15.97 8.96
C ASP A 231 23.58 -15.58 7.95
N ARG A 232 23.32 -14.57 7.10
CA ARG A 232 24.24 -14.10 6.05
C ARG A 232 24.35 -12.58 6.03
N GLU A 233 25.59 -12.07 6.07
CA GLU A 233 25.88 -10.64 6.05
C GLU A 233 25.39 -9.94 4.76
N ALA A 234 25.56 -10.58 3.60
CA ALA A 234 25.10 -10.04 2.31
C ALA A 234 23.57 -9.89 2.24
N LEU A 235 22.84 -10.86 2.80
CA LEU A 235 21.37 -10.81 2.87
C LEU A 235 20.92 -9.72 3.85
N LEU A 236 21.57 -9.60 5.00
CA LEU A 236 21.31 -8.53 5.96
C LEU A 236 21.50 -7.15 5.33
N GLN A 237 22.59 -6.95 4.58
CA GLN A 237 22.88 -5.69 3.90
C GLN A 237 21.80 -5.38 2.86
N ALA A 238 21.48 -6.32 1.98
CA ALA A 238 20.45 -6.15 0.95
C ALA A 238 19.07 -5.87 1.57
N ALA A 239 18.70 -6.57 2.64
CA ALA A 239 17.43 -6.37 3.34
C ALA A 239 17.38 -5.01 4.05
N THR A 240 18.49 -4.59 4.67
CA THR A 240 18.61 -3.27 5.28
C THR A 240 18.43 -2.16 4.25
N ASP A 241 19.09 -2.29 3.09
CA ASP A 241 18.99 -1.33 2.00
C ASP A 241 17.58 -1.32 1.38
N ALA A 242 16.95 -2.48 1.25
CA ALA A 242 15.59 -2.60 0.76
C ALA A 242 14.55 -1.99 1.73
N VAL A 243 14.68 -2.21 3.03
CA VAL A 243 13.85 -1.54 4.05
C VAL A 243 14.07 -0.02 3.99
N ARG A 244 15.33 0.41 3.87
CA ARG A 244 15.67 1.84 3.72
C ARG A 244 15.15 2.45 2.44
N SER A 245 14.95 1.70 1.36
CA SER A 245 14.34 2.19 0.13
C SER A 245 12.81 2.05 0.12
N GLY A 246 12.21 1.67 1.26
CA GLY A 246 10.77 1.53 1.44
C GLY A 246 10.16 0.30 0.80
N LEU A 247 10.96 -0.69 0.39
CA LEU A 247 10.46 -1.98 -0.12
C LEU A 247 9.45 -1.82 -1.27
N GLY A 248 9.68 -0.85 -2.15
CA GLY A 248 8.81 -0.59 -3.30
C GLY A 248 7.44 0.00 -2.98
N ASP A 249 7.24 0.49 -1.75
CA ASP A 249 6.19 1.47 -1.51
C ASP A 249 6.56 2.81 -2.12
N ASP A 250 5.55 3.50 -2.65
CA ASP A 250 5.69 4.91 -2.97
C ASP A 250 5.69 5.70 -1.67
N LEU A 251 6.89 6.12 -1.27
CA LEU A 251 7.14 6.86 -0.03
C LEU A 251 6.67 8.33 -0.16
N SER A 252 6.21 8.69 -1.36
CA SER A 252 5.50 9.92 -1.69
C SER A 252 3.99 9.85 -1.59
N ALA A 253 3.42 8.64 -1.45
CA ALA A 253 1.97 8.38 -1.52
C ALA A 253 1.15 9.07 -0.42
N ALA A 254 1.75 9.96 0.35
CA ALA A 254 1.05 11.00 1.07
C ALA A 254 0.50 12.12 0.17
N GLN A 255 0.70 12.07 -1.16
CA GLN A 255 -0.15 12.80 -2.12
C GLN A 255 -1.57 12.25 -2.10
N GLN A 256 -2.26 12.55 -1.01
CA GLN A 256 -3.70 12.53 -0.94
C GLN A 256 -4.20 13.60 -1.93
N PRO A 257 -5.10 13.26 -2.87
CA PRO A 257 -6.02 14.26 -3.37
C PRO A 257 -6.64 14.90 -2.14
N ALA A 258 -6.64 16.24 -2.05
CA ALA A 258 -7.41 16.91 -1.01
C ALA A 258 -8.78 16.25 -0.95
N ALA A 259 -9.21 15.84 0.26
CA ALA A 259 -10.53 15.27 0.42
C ALA A 259 -11.52 16.23 -0.27
N PRO A 260 -12.37 15.74 -1.19
CA PRO A 260 -13.31 16.62 -1.86
C PRO A 260 -14.11 17.34 -0.79
N THR A 261 -13.95 18.67 -0.73
CA THR A 261 -14.75 19.51 0.16
C THR A 261 -16.20 19.22 -0.19
N ARG A 262 -16.99 18.79 0.82
CA ARG A 262 -18.41 18.50 0.65
C ARG A 262 -19.06 19.69 -0.07
N ARG A 263 -19.50 19.48 -1.30
CA ARG A 263 -20.23 20.50 -2.07
C ARG A 263 -21.69 20.45 -1.69
N GLU A 264 -22.32 21.62 -1.59
CA GLU A 264 -23.78 21.65 -1.58
C GLU A 264 -24.31 21.05 -2.89
N PRO A 265 -25.37 20.24 -2.87
CA PRO A 265 -25.89 19.63 -4.08
C PRO A 265 -26.39 20.71 -5.03
N ALA A 266 -25.95 20.67 -6.28
CA ALA A 266 -26.50 21.51 -7.35
C ALA A 266 -27.98 21.18 -7.66
N TRP A 267 -28.50 20.11 -7.07
CA TRP A 267 -29.87 19.64 -7.13
C TRP A 267 -30.19 18.88 -5.84
N THR A 268 -31.31 19.21 -5.20
CA THR A 268 -31.83 18.48 -4.04
C THR A 268 -33.22 17.91 -4.36
N PRO A 269 -33.48 16.64 -4.03
CA PRO A 269 -34.82 16.08 -4.19
C PRO A 269 -35.81 16.75 -3.22
N GLN A 270 -37.07 16.86 -3.64
CA GLN A 270 -38.13 17.45 -2.82
C GLN A 270 -38.85 16.40 -1.97
N GLN A 271 -38.96 15.17 -2.46
CA GLN A 271 -39.72 14.09 -1.83
C GLN A 271 -38.92 12.79 -1.83
N VAL A 272 -38.14 12.61 -0.77
CA VAL A 272 -37.42 11.38 -0.46
C VAL A 272 -37.83 10.87 0.91
N ARG A 273 -37.81 9.55 1.11
CA ARG A 273 -38.12 8.97 2.42
C ARG A 273 -37.00 9.27 3.43
N ALA A 274 -35.76 9.13 2.99
CA ALA A 274 -34.57 9.31 3.82
C ALA A 274 -33.38 9.76 2.97
N THR A 275 -32.43 10.43 3.62
CA THR A 275 -31.13 10.79 3.05
C THR A 275 -30.05 10.23 3.97
N LEU A 276 -29.12 9.47 3.40
CA LEU A 276 -27.90 9.06 4.08
C LEU A 276 -26.76 9.96 3.59
N GLU A 277 -25.99 10.48 4.54
CA GLU A 277 -24.84 11.32 4.25
C GLU A 277 -23.56 10.56 4.55
N GLY A 278 -22.60 10.64 3.63
CA GLY A 278 -21.26 10.12 3.81
C GLY A 278 -20.21 11.13 3.34
N VAL A 279 -19.05 10.59 2.98
CA VAL A 279 -17.92 11.31 2.41
C VAL A 279 -17.90 11.10 0.90
N PRO A 280 -17.81 12.17 0.09
CA PRO A 280 -17.66 12.04 -1.36
C PRO A 280 -16.36 11.28 -1.70
N ALA A 281 -16.46 10.20 -2.48
CA ALA A 281 -15.30 9.43 -2.91
C ALA A 281 -15.03 9.60 -4.40
N SER A 282 -16.06 9.55 -5.24
CA SER A 282 -15.98 9.72 -6.69
C SER A 282 -17.21 10.48 -7.19
N GLU A 283 -17.00 11.52 -7.99
CA GLU A 283 -18.06 12.43 -8.45
C GLU A 283 -19.08 11.75 -9.38
N GLY A 284 -20.26 12.36 -9.50
CA GLY A 284 -21.30 11.99 -10.44
C GLY A 284 -22.65 11.75 -9.78
N LEU A 285 -23.70 11.77 -10.61
CA LEU A 285 -25.09 11.63 -10.19
C LEU A 285 -25.71 10.46 -10.95
N VAL A 286 -26.20 9.45 -10.23
CA VAL A 286 -26.85 8.28 -10.84
C VAL A 286 -28.10 7.89 -10.07
N SER A 287 -29.04 7.26 -10.77
CA SER A 287 -30.32 6.82 -10.22
C SER A 287 -30.61 5.39 -10.66
N GLY A 288 -31.08 4.58 -9.73
CA GLY A 288 -31.35 3.16 -9.98
C GLY A 288 -31.79 2.41 -8.73
N PRO A 289 -32.21 1.14 -8.87
CA PRO A 289 -32.50 0.28 -7.73
C PRO A 289 -31.22 -0.02 -6.96
N VAL A 290 -31.30 -0.05 -5.64
CA VAL A 290 -30.19 -0.49 -4.80
C VAL A 290 -30.10 -2.01 -4.73
N ARG A 291 -28.90 -2.52 -4.55
CA ARG A 291 -28.62 -3.92 -4.23
C ARG A 291 -27.64 -4.00 -3.08
N GLN A 292 -27.99 -4.77 -2.06
CA GLN A 292 -27.12 -5.07 -0.95
C GLN A 292 -26.05 -6.06 -1.38
N PHE A 293 -24.80 -5.68 -1.19
CA PHE A 293 -23.69 -6.61 -1.18
C PHE A 293 -23.79 -7.47 0.07
N ARG A 294 -24.23 -8.71 -0.10
CA ARG A 294 -24.26 -9.71 0.97
C ARG A 294 -23.19 -10.74 0.68
N ALA A 295 -22.07 -10.60 1.38
CA ALA A 295 -21.08 -11.65 1.43
C ALA A 295 -21.77 -12.95 1.89
N GLN A 296 -21.84 -13.96 1.00
CA GLN A 296 -22.32 -15.28 1.40
C GLN A 296 -21.37 -15.84 2.45
N ALA A 297 -21.88 -16.10 3.66
CA ALA A 297 -21.11 -16.76 4.70
C ALA A 297 -20.75 -18.17 4.23
N LEU A 298 -19.47 -18.52 4.34
CA LEU A 298 -19.01 -19.87 4.08
C LEU A 298 -19.21 -20.69 5.35
N GLU A 299 -20.13 -21.65 5.32
CA GLU A 299 -20.27 -22.62 6.39
C GLU A 299 -19.18 -23.68 6.24
N VAL A 300 -18.20 -23.65 7.15
CA VAL A 300 -17.11 -24.62 7.21
C VAL A 300 -17.38 -25.55 8.38
N GLN A 301 -17.70 -26.80 8.07
CA GLN A 301 -17.82 -27.87 9.06
C GLN A 301 -16.47 -28.58 9.22
N ASP A 302 -16.15 -28.98 10.45
CA ASP A 302 -15.01 -29.86 10.67
C ASP A 302 -15.37 -31.27 10.22
N ALA A 303 -14.78 -31.68 9.10
CA ALA A 303 -14.95 -32.99 8.50
C ALA A 303 -13.58 -33.67 8.43
N PRO A 304 -13.21 -34.46 9.45
CA PRO A 304 -11.95 -35.20 9.47
C PRO A 304 -11.79 -36.10 8.25
N GLU A 305 -10.63 -36.03 7.62
CA GLU A 305 -10.23 -36.88 6.50
C GLU A 305 -8.82 -37.42 6.76
N ASP A 306 -8.36 -38.32 5.88
CA ASP A 306 -6.97 -38.77 5.90
C ASP A 306 -6.02 -37.56 5.71
N PRO A 307 -5.01 -37.34 6.58
CA PRO A 307 -4.18 -36.13 6.53
C PRO A 307 -3.46 -35.93 5.19
N ALA A 308 -3.10 -37.01 4.49
CA ALA A 308 -2.48 -36.89 3.17
C ALA A 308 -3.51 -36.42 2.11
N GLN A 309 -4.76 -36.85 2.22
CA GLN A 309 -5.86 -36.36 1.38
C GLN A 309 -6.19 -34.91 1.69
N SER A 310 -6.27 -34.51 2.96
CA SER A 310 -6.51 -33.13 3.38
C SER A 310 -5.38 -32.19 2.92
N ALA A 311 -4.11 -32.60 3.07
CA ALA A 311 -2.97 -31.83 2.59
C ALA A 311 -3.00 -31.68 1.05
N ALA A 312 -3.32 -32.76 0.32
CA ALA A 312 -3.45 -32.70 -1.13
C ALA A 312 -4.66 -31.85 -1.58
N ALA A 313 -5.75 -31.82 -0.80
CA ALA A 313 -6.90 -30.97 -1.06
C ALA A 313 -6.56 -29.49 -0.86
N LEU A 314 -5.83 -29.16 0.22
CA LEU A 314 -5.34 -27.81 0.48
C LEU A 314 -4.40 -27.33 -0.63
N ASP A 315 -3.43 -28.16 -1.05
CA ASP A 315 -2.50 -27.83 -2.14
C ASP A 315 -3.22 -27.54 -3.47
N ARG A 316 -4.22 -28.37 -3.82
CA ARG A 316 -5.07 -28.12 -5.00
C ARG A 316 -5.87 -26.82 -4.88
N ALA A 317 -6.42 -26.53 -3.70
CA ALA A 317 -7.21 -25.32 -3.47
C ALA A 317 -6.34 -24.04 -3.51
N LEU A 318 -5.13 -24.09 -2.97
CA LEU A 318 -4.14 -23.00 -3.07
C LEU A 318 -3.72 -22.76 -4.52
N SER A 319 -3.45 -23.83 -5.26
CA SER A 319 -3.12 -23.77 -6.70
C SER A 319 -4.26 -23.17 -7.53
N ALA A 320 -5.52 -23.55 -7.24
CA ALA A 320 -6.68 -22.98 -7.92
C ALA A 320 -6.90 -21.49 -7.54
N ALA A 321 -6.75 -21.14 -6.26
CA ALA A 321 -6.83 -19.76 -5.79
C ALA A 321 -5.74 -18.87 -6.42
N ARG A 322 -4.52 -19.42 -6.62
CA ARG A 322 -3.43 -18.75 -7.34
C ARG A 322 -3.83 -18.40 -8.77
N ALA A 323 -4.34 -19.39 -9.50
CA ALA A 323 -4.77 -19.22 -10.89
C ALA A 323 -5.89 -18.16 -11.01
N ASP A 324 -6.84 -18.13 -10.07
CA ASP A 324 -7.86 -17.08 -10.04
C ASP A 324 -7.27 -15.68 -9.82
N LEU A 325 -6.23 -15.56 -8.97
CA LEU A 325 -5.54 -14.29 -8.74
C LEU A 325 -4.74 -13.85 -9.97
N ASP A 326 -4.10 -14.77 -10.70
CA ASP A 326 -3.39 -14.45 -11.94
C ASP A 326 -4.34 -13.85 -12.99
N LEU A 327 -5.54 -14.42 -13.14
CA LEU A 327 -6.57 -13.87 -14.02
C LEU A 327 -7.04 -12.48 -13.55
N THR A 328 -7.22 -12.30 -12.24
CA THR A 328 -7.60 -11.00 -11.66
C THR A 328 -6.53 -9.94 -11.90
N ILE A 329 -5.25 -10.29 -11.72
CA ILE A 329 -4.11 -9.39 -11.97
C ILE A 329 -4.07 -8.98 -13.43
N GLN A 330 -4.25 -9.92 -14.36
CA GLN A 330 -4.25 -9.62 -15.80
C GLN A 330 -5.40 -8.68 -16.18
N ASP A 331 -6.61 -8.94 -15.70
CA ASP A 331 -7.78 -8.10 -15.96
C ASP A 331 -7.62 -6.68 -15.38
N VAL A 332 -7.22 -6.58 -14.12
CA VAL A 332 -6.99 -5.31 -13.43
C VAL A 332 -5.85 -4.53 -14.09
N GLN A 333 -4.77 -5.20 -14.50
CA GLN A 333 -3.67 -4.56 -15.19
C GLN A 333 -4.09 -4.02 -16.56
N ALA A 334 -4.88 -4.78 -17.31
CA ALA A 334 -5.38 -4.36 -18.62
C ALA A 334 -6.36 -3.18 -18.52
N ARG A 335 -7.24 -3.19 -17.51
CA ARG A 335 -8.28 -2.16 -17.33
C ARG A 335 -7.80 -0.93 -16.57
N PHE A 336 -6.88 -1.09 -15.61
CA PHE A 336 -6.55 -0.05 -14.62
C PHE A 336 -5.06 0.23 -14.47
N GLY A 337 -4.19 -0.52 -15.15
CA GLY A 337 -2.74 -0.35 -15.13
C GLY A 337 -2.02 -1.17 -14.06
N ALA A 338 -0.69 -1.23 -14.19
CA ALA A 338 0.16 -2.13 -13.40
C ALA A 338 0.24 -1.79 -11.91
N GLU A 339 0.07 -0.52 -11.54
CA GLU A 339 0.14 -0.07 -10.15
C GLU A 339 -1.02 -0.62 -9.32
N LYS A 340 -2.25 -0.52 -9.82
CA LYS A 340 -3.46 -1.03 -9.16
C LYS A 340 -3.48 -2.56 -9.09
N ALA A 341 -2.86 -3.24 -10.06
CA ALA A 341 -2.69 -4.68 -10.05
C ALA A 341 -1.72 -5.18 -8.97
N ALA A 342 -0.86 -4.31 -8.42
CA ALA A 342 0.14 -4.71 -7.42
C ALA A 342 -0.48 -5.19 -6.09
N ILE A 343 -1.71 -4.77 -5.77
CA ILE A 343 -2.46 -5.22 -4.57
C ILE A 343 -2.64 -6.74 -4.60
N PHE A 344 -3.08 -7.29 -5.73
CA PHE A 344 -3.32 -8.72 -5.90
C PHE A 344 -2.03 -9.55 -5.93
N ARG A 345 -0.89 -8.94 -6.26
CA ARG A 345 0.43 -9.60 -6.12
C ARG A 345 0.82 -9.78 -4.65
N ALA A 346 0.36 -8.92 -3.75
CA ALA A 346 0.55 -9.12 -2.32
C ALA A 346 -0.36 -10.24 -1.78
N HIS A 347 -1.60 -10.34 -2.27
CA HIS A 347 -2.50 -11.48 -1.97
C HIS A 347 -1.90 -12.82 -2.41
N GLN A 348 -1.16 -12.80 -3.52
CA GLN A 348 -0.39 -13.93 -3.99
C GLN A 348 0.68 -14.37 -2.97
N GLU A 349 1.47 -13.49 -2.38
CA GLU A 349 2.41 -13.95 -1.35
C GLU A 349 1.73 -14.46 -0.07
N LEU A 350 0.56 -13.93 0.29
CA LEU A 350 -0.21 -14.41 1.45
C LEU A 350 -0.64 -15.89 1.30
N LEU A 351 -0.89 -16.36 0.08
CA LEU A 351 -1.19 -17.77 -0.21
C LEU A 351 0.02 -18.69 0.05
N ASP A 352 1.24 -18.17 -0.05
CA ASP A 352 2.48 -18.93 0.12
C ASP A 352 3.08 -18.79 1.54
N ASP A 353 2.30 -18.27 2.50
CA ASP A 353 2.76 -18.09 3.88
C ASP A 353 2.98 -19.45 4.57
N THR A 354 4.25 -19.83 4.69
CA THR A 354 4.66 -21.12 5.26
C THR A 354 4.18 -21.33 6.69
N GLY A 355 4.07 -20.28 7.51
CA GLY A 355 3.60 -20.40 8.89
C GLY A 355 2.13 -20.79 8.95
N VAL A 356 1.29 -20.15 8.12
CA VAL A 356 -0.13 -20.51 7.98
C VAL A 356 -0.30 -21.95 7.50
N LEU A 357 0.50 -22.37 6.51
CA LEU A 357 0.42 -23.73 5.94
C LEU A 357 0.90 -24.80 6.92
N GLU A 358 1.98 -24.55 7.67
CA GLU A 358 2.51 -25.45 8.71
C GLU A 358 1.50 -25.64 9.85
N GLU A 359 0.88 -24.56 10.33
CA GLU A 359 -0.13 -24.64 11.39
C GLU A 359 -1.41 -25.33 10.92
N ALA A 360 -1.86 -25.05 9.68
CA ALA A 360 -3.00 -25.76 9.11
C ALA A 360 -2.68 -27.26 8.94
N ALA A 361 -1.46 -27.61 8.53
CA ALA A 361 -1.01 -28.98 8.46
C ALA A 361 -0.96 -29.67 9.82
N ALA A 362 -0.54 -28.97 10.88
CA ALA A 362 -0.58 -29.49 12.24
C ALA A 362 -2.01 -29.84 12.68
N LEU A 363 -2.97 -28.94 12.47
CA LEU A 363 -4.38 -29.22 12.77
C LEU A 363 -4.94 -30.40 11.94
N MET A 364 -4.55 -30.52 10.67
CA MET A 364 -4.93 -31.69 9.86
C MET A 364 -4.33 -33.00 10.39
N LEU A 365 -3.09 -32.96 10.89
CA LEU A 365 -2.45 -34.11 11.55
C LEU A 365 -3.12 -34.47 12.88
N ASP A 366 -3.67 -33.48 13.58
CA ASP A 366 -4.46 -33.65 14.80
C ASP A 366 -5.89 -34.18 14.53
N GLY A 367 -6.24 -34.40 13.26
CA GLY A 367 -7.48 -35.05 12.85
C GLY A 367 -8.60 -34.09 12.42
N HIS A 368 -8.27 -32.85 12.07
CA HIS A 368 -9.24 -31.88 11.54
C HIS A 368 -9.28 -31.86 10.00
N GLY A 369 -10.42 -31.48 9.43
CA GLY A 369 -10.57 -31.33 7.98
C GLY A 369 -9.82 -30.12 7.41
N ALA A 370 -9.37 -30.18 6.15
CA ALA A 370 -8.57 -29.14 5.50
C ALA A 370 -9.21 -27.74 5.52
N ALA A 371 -10.51 -27.64 5.20
CA ALA A 371 -11.24 -26.37 5.20
C ALA A 371 -11.30 -25.75 6.60
N TRP A 372 -11.57 -26.57 7.62
CA TRP A 372 -11.67 -26.10 9.00
C TRP A 372 -10.30 -25.70 9.54
N ALA A 373 -9.27 -26.54 9.34
CA ALA A 373 -7.91 -26.25 9.74
C ALA A 373 -7.40 -24.93 9.16
N TYR A 374 -7.57 -24.74 7.85
CA TYR A 374 -7.18 -23.50 7.19
C TYR A 374 -7.97 -22.29 7.70
N GLN A 375 -9.29 -22.42 7.88
CA GLN A 375 -10.13 -21.35 8.41
C GLN A 375 -9.69 -20.93 9.82
N GLN A 376 -9.42 -21.88 10.72
CA GLN A 376 -9.08 -21.55 12.11
C GLN A 376 -7.76 -20.78 12.23
N VAL A 377 -6.73 -21.23 11.53
CA VAL A 377 -5.42 -20.56 11.52
C VAL A 377 -5.57 -19.14 10.99
N THR A 378 -6.21 -19.00 9.83
CA THR A 378 -6.38 -17.69 9.18
C THR A 378 -7.33 -16.77 9.97
N ALA A 379 -8.40 -17.28 10.59
CA ALA A 379 -9.30 -16.49 11.44
C ALA A 379 -8.57 -15.93 12.68
N GLY A 380 -7.70 -16.73 13.30
CA GLY A 380 -6.85 -16.25 14.40
C GLY A 380 -5.90 -15.14 13.97
N ARG A 381 -5.34 -15.24 12.75
CA ARG A 381 -4.46 -14.22 12.16
C ARG A 381 -5.20 -12.93 11.79
N ILE A 382 -6.39 -13.04 11.20
CA ILE A 382 -7.28 -11.90 10.91
C ILE A 382 -7.59 -11.14 12.21
N ALA A 383 -8.02 -11.85 13.25
CA ALA A 383 -8.35 -11.25 14.54
C ALA A 383 -7.13 -10.60 15.24
N ALA A 384 -5.91 -11.07 14.97
CA ALA A 384 -4.69 -10.44 15.47
C ALA A 384 -4.41 -9.11 14.75
N LEU A 385 -4.59 -9.06 13.42
CA LEU A 385 -4.45 -7.84 12.64
C LEU A 385 -5.48 -6.78 13.02
N GLU A 386 -6.74 -7.16 13.21
CA GLU A 386 -7.82 -6.24 13.62
C GLU A 386 -7.58 -5.58 14.98
N ARG A 387 -6.76 -6.18 15.85
CA ARG A 387 -6.40 -5.64 17.17
C ARG A 387 -5.22 -4.68 17.16
N LEU A 388 -4.58 -4.47 16.00
CA LEU A 388 -3.47 -3.52 15.91
C LEU A 388 -3.98 -2.09 16.17
N ASP A 389 -3.22 -1.32 16.96
CA ASP A 389 -3.58 0.08 17.30
C ASP A 389 -3.55 1.03 16.09
N ASP A 390 -2.95 0.60 14.98
CA ASP A 390 -2.87 1.38 13.76
C ASP A 390 -4.06 1.08 12.83
N PRO A 391 -4.95 2.05 12.55
CA PRO A 391 -6.12 1.82 11.70
C PRO A 391 -5.77 1.40 10.26
N VAL A 392 -4.63 1.82 9.73
CA VAL A 392 -4.20 1.49 8.36
C VAL A 392 -3.71 0.04 8.30
N LEU A 393 -2.94 -0.40 9.29
CA LEU A 393 -2.49 -1.79 9.38
C LEU A 393 -3.63 -2.74 9.78
N ALA A 394 -4.51 -2.33 10.69
CA ALA A 394 -5.71 -3.09 11.05
C ALA A 394 -6.65 -3.26 9.85
N GLY A 395 -6.77 -2.25 8.99
CA GLY A 395 -7.51 -2.33 7.73
C GLY A 395 -6.99 -3.37 6.73
N ARG A 396 -5.79 -3.94 6.95
CA ARG A 396 -5.23 -5.04 6.12
C ARG A 396 -5.75 -6.42 6.50
N ALA A 397 -6.47 -6.56 7.61
CA ALA A 397 -7.19 -7.79 7.93
C ALA A 397 -8.16 -8.21 6.80
N VAL A 398 -8.67 -7.22 6.07
CA VAL A 398 -9.53 -7.40 4.89
C VAL A 398 -8.79 -8.14 3.76
N ASP A 399 -7.50 -7.87 3.55
CA ASP A 399 -6.68 -8.51 2.52
C ASP A 399 -6.49 -10.02 2.81
N LEU A 400 -6.21 -10.38 4.07
CA LEU A 400 -6.14 -11.80 4.47
C LEU A 400 -7.51 -12.48 4.40
N SER A 401 -8.58 -11.78 4.76
CA SER A 401 -9.94 -12.31 4.68
C SER A 401 -10.35 -12.66 3.24
N ASP A 402 -9.94 -11.83 2.27
CA ASP A 402 -10.14 -12.09 0.83
C ASP A 402 -9.40 -13.37 0.38
N VAL A 403 -8.12 -13.50 0.75
CA VAL A 403 -7.32 -14.70 0.46
C VAL A 403 -7.90 -15.94 1.14
N GLN A 404 -8.29 -15.84 2.41
CA GLN A 404 -8.91 -16.93 3.17
C GLN A 404 -10.16 -17.43 2.43
N ARG A 405 -11.07 -16.52 2.09
CA ARG A 405 -12.33 -16.83 1.42
C ARG A 405 -12.10 -17.57 0.11
N ARG A 406 -11.16 -17.08 -0.70
CA ARG A 406 -10.83 -17.68 -2.01
C ARG A 406 -10.41 -19.14 -1.89
N VAL A 407 -9.53 -19.45 -0.94
CA VAL A 407 -9.07 -20.83 -0.70
C VAL A 407 -10.20 -21.71 -0.15
N LEU A 408 -10.98 -21.20 0.81
CA LEU A 408 -12.11 -21.95 1.39
C LEU A 408 -13.16 -22.32 0.35
N ARG A 409 -13.45 -21.44 -0.62
CA ARG A 409 -14.39 -21.77 -1.70
C ARG A 409 -13.95 -22.97 -2.53
N HIS A 410 -12.65 -23.08 -2.84
CA HIS A 410 -12.11 -24.24 -3.55
C HIS A 410 -12.13 -25.50 -2.68
N LEU A 411 -11.79 -25.38 -1.40
CA LEU A 411 -11.88 -26.50 -0.44
C LEU A 411 -13.31 -27.01 -0.26
N LEU A 412 -14.30 -26.13 -0.32
CA LEU A 412 -15.72 -26.47 -0.23
C LEU A 412 -16.34 -26.88 -1.59
N GLY A 413 -15.55 -26.92 -2.67
CA GLY A 413 -16.04 -27.27 -4.01
C GLY A 413 -16.98 -26.24 -4.64
N LEU A 414 -17.01 -25.01 -4.13
CA LEU A 414 -17.85 -23.91 -4.62
C LEU A 414 -17.22 -23.18 -5.82
N GLY A 415 -15.94 -23.45 -6.12
CA GLY A 415 -15.19 -22.84 -7.20
C GLY A 415 -15.03 -21.32 -7.08
N THR A 416 -14.64 -20.69 -8.18
CA THR A 416 -14.42 -19.23 -8.24
C THR A 416 -15.72 -18.47 -8.02
N GLU A 417 -15.67 -17.43 -7.19
CA GLU A 417 -16.82 -16.56 -6.95
C GLU A 417 -17.16 -15.77 -8.22
N GLN A 418 -18.42 -15.85 -8.66
CA GLN A 418 -18.88 -15.22 -9.89
C GLN A 418 -19.06 -13.71 -9.69
N ALA A 419 -18.88 -12.95 -10.76
CA ALA A 419 -19.19 -11.52 -10.77
C ALA A 419 -20.67 -11.31 -10.43
N MET A 420 -20.97 -10.24 -9.70
CA MET A 420 -22.34 -9.81 -9.50
C MET A 420 -22.87 -9.24 -10.82
N ASP A 421 -23.49 -10.10 -11.62
CA ASP A 421 -24.25 -9.71 -12.80
C ASP A 421 -25.74 -9.90 -12.53
N THR A 422 -26.42 -8.79 -12.32
CA THR A 422 -27.87 -8.75 -12.15
C THR A 422 -28.62 -8.68 -13.47
N GLY A 423 -27.91 -8.53 -14.61
CA GLY A 423 -28.50 -8.26 -15.93
C GLY A 423 -29.20 -6.90 -16.07
N GLU A 424 -29.27 -6.12 -14.99
CA GLU A 424 -29.96 -4.83 -14.89
C GLU A 424 -29.11 -3.82 -14.13
N PRO A 425 -29.12 -2.52 -14.50
CA PRO A 425 -28.32 -1.51 -13.80
C PRO A 425 -28.73 -1.29 -12.34
N PHE A 426 -27.76 -1.15 -11.43
CA PHE A 426 -28.02 -1.02 -9.98
C PHE A 426 -26.99 -0.13 -9.25
N ILE A 427 -27.38 0.35 -8.06
CA ILE A 427 -26.49 1.01 -7.09
C ILE A 427 -26.11 -0.01 -6.01
N LEU A 428 -24.82 -0.28 -5.83
CA LEU A 428 -24.36 -1.25 -4.83
C LEU A 428 -24.26 -0.61 -3.44
N LEU A 429 -24.83 -1.25 -2.44
CA LEU A 429 -24.70 -0.87 -1.03
C LEU A 429 -23.90 -1.96 -0.33
N ALA A 430 -22.81 -1.62 0.35
CA ALA A 430 -21.99 -2.61 1.03
C ALA A 430 -21.55 -2.14 2.42
N PRO A 431 -21.35 -3.04 3.40
CA PRO A 431 -20.67 -2.67 4.64
C PRO A 431 -19.27 -2.12 4.34
N ASP A 432 -18.53 -2.89 3.54
CA ASP A 432 -17.24 -2.53 2.96
C ASP A 432 -17.07 -3.34 1.66
N LEU A 433 -16.10 -2.98 0.82
CA LEU A 433 -15.75 -3.72 -0.39
C LEU A 433 -14.27 -4.07 -0.37
N THR A 434 -13.95 -5.35 -0.55
CA THR A 434 -12.56 -5.76 -0.73
C THR A 434 -12.04 -5.33 -2.12
N PRO A 435 -10.70 -5.29 -2.34
CA PRO A 435 -10.15 -5.11 -3.67
C PRO A 435 -10.68 -6.13 -4.68
N SER A 436 -10.78 -7.41 -4.30
CA SER A 436 -11.36 -8.45 -5.18
C SER A 436 -12.82 -8.19 -5.50
N ASP A 437 -13.63 -7.76 -4.53
CA ASP A 437 -15.05 -7.46 -4.78
C ASP A 437 -15.17 -6.34 -5.80
N THR A 438 -14.40 -5.26 -5.61
CA THR A 438 -14.42 -4.08 -6.49
C THR A 438 -13.93 -4.41 -7.90
N ALA A 439 -12.90 -5.22 -8.04
CA ALA A 439 -12.38 -5.64 -9.35
C ALA A 439 -13.37 -6.52 -10.15
N ARG A 440 -14.21 -7.29 -9.44
CA ARG A 440 -15.21 -8.19 -10.02
C ARG A 440 -16.55 -7.52 -10.34
N LEU A 441 -16.73 -6.25 -9.98
CA LEU A 441 -17.96 -5.55 -10.32
C LEU A 441 -18.04 -5.38 -11.85
N SER A 442 -19.18 -5.78 -12.41
CA SER A 442 -19.49 -5.52 -13.82
C SER A 442 -19.77 -4.03 -13.99
N LEU A 443 -18.92 -3.33 -14.74
CA LEU A 443 -19.10 -1.90 -15.01
C LEU A 443 -20.26 -1.63 -15.97
N ASP A 444 -20.74 -2.65 -16.67
CA ASP A 444 -21.87 -2.51 -17.60
C ASP A 444 -23.19 -2.32 -16.85
N THR A 445 -23.31 -2.85 -15.62
CA THR A 445 -24.51 -2.78 -14.79
C THR A 445 -24.32 -2.00 -13.49
N LEU A 446 -23.10 -1.78 -13.01
CA LEU A 446 -22.86 -0.96 -11.83
C LEU A 446 -23.01 0.54 -12.15
N LEU A 447 -24.05 1.16 -11.59
CA LEU A 447 -24.26 2.61 -11.72
C LEU A 447 -23.40 3.42 -10.76
N GLY A 448 -23.16 2.90 -9.56
CA GLY A 448 -22.51 3.59 -8.46
C GLY A 448 -22.50 2.73 -7.20
N PHE A 449 -21.76 3.13 -6.17
CA PHE A 449 -21.81 2.41 -4.90
C PHE A 449 -21.72 3.30 -3.67
N ALA A 450 -22.25 2.80 -2.56
CA ALA A 450 -22.11 3.39 -1.23
C ALA A 450 -21.60 2.35 -0.24
N THR A 451 -20.68 2.76 0.65
CA THR A 451 -20.13 1.91 1.72
C THR A 451 -20.42 2.48 3.09
N GLU A 452 -20.70 1.61 4.07
CA GLU A 452 -20.96 2.01 5.45
C GLU A 452 -19.72 2.60 6.12
N VAL A 453 -18.56 1.94 5.92
CA VAL A 453 -17.25 2.36 6.41
C VAL A 453 -16.33 2.77 5.26
N GLY A 454 -15.13 3.23 5.57
CA GLY A 454 -14.11 3.59 4.58
C GLY A 454 -13.87 5.10 4.45
N GLY A 455 -12.65 5.46 4.04
CA GLY A 455 -12.24 6.86 3.84
C GLY A 455 -12.12 7.23 2.36
N PRO A 456 -11.98 8.53 2.04
CA PRO A 456 -11.78 9.01 0.66
C PRO A 456 -10.46 8.52 0.03
N THR A 457 -9.60 7.90 0.82
CA THR A 457 -8.31 7.31 0.46
C THR A 457 -8.31 5.78 0.48
N SER A 458 -9.45 5.14 0.76
CA SER A 458 -9.55 3.68 0.74
C SER A 458 -9.27 3.15 -0.67
N HIS A 459 -8.82 1.89 -0.78
CA HIS A 459 -8.63 1.23 -2.08
C HIS A 459 -9.91 1.31 -2.93
N THR A 460 -11.06 1.13 -2.29
CA THR A 460 -12.39 1.25 -2.88
C THR A 460 -12.64 2.65 -3.47
N ALA A 461 -12.30 3.72 -2.74
CA ALA A 461 -12.42 5.10 -3.23
C ALA A 461 -11.46 5.41 -4.39
N ILE A 462 -10.23 4.90 -4.34
CA ILE A 462 -9.23 5.05 -5.41
C ILE A 462 -9.68 4.33 -6.69
N MET A 463 -10.19 3.10 -6.55
CA MET A 463 -10.72 2.33 -7.67
C MET A 463 -11.94 3.03 -8.29
N ALA A 464 -12.89 3.52 -7.50
CA ALA A 464 -14.07 4.26 -8.01
C ALA A 464 -13.71 5.42 -8.92
N ARG A 465 -12.72 6.24 -8.52
CA ARG A 465 -12.24 7.37 -9.33
C ARG A 465 -11.61 6.90 -10.63
N GLY A 466 -10.79 5.86 -10.54
CA GLY A 466 -10.19 5.23 -11.73
C GLY A 466 -11.22 4.66 -12.69
N LEU A 467 -12.37 4.24 -12.16
CA LEU A 467 -13.50 3.68 -12.90
C LEU A 467 -14.46 4.74 -13.45
N GLY A 468 -14.39 5.98 -12.96
CA GLY A 468 -15.40 7.00 -13.24
C GLY A 468 -16.78 6.64 -12.69
N VAL A 469 -16.85 5.75 -11.71
CA VAL A 469 -18.10 5.30 -11.08
C VAL A 469 -18.37 6.19 -9.86
N PRO A 470 -19.55 6.82 -9.75
CA PRO A 470 -19.91 7.63 -8.59
C PRO A 470 -19.88 6.81 -7.30
N ALA A 471 -19.29 7.37 -6.24
CA ALA A 471 -19.10 6.65 -4.99
C ALA A 471 -19.20 7.54 -3.74
N VAL A 472 -19.84 6.99 -2.71
CA VAL A 472 -19.94 7.57 -1.37
C VAL A 472 -19.41 6.56 -0.35
N VAL A 473 -18.55 7.00 0.56
CA VAL A 473 -17.97 6.14 1.61
C VAL A 473 -18.33 6.68 2.99
N ALA A 474 -18.17 5.88 4.04
CA ALA A 474 -18.55 6.28 5.41
C ALA A 474 -20.00 6.77 5.55
N ALA A 475 -20.96 6.13 4.86
CA ALA A 475 -22.39 6.50 4.90
C ALA A 475 -23.12 6.01 6.17
N GLY A 476 -22.42 5.27 7.05
CA GLY A 476 -22.93 4.85 8.36
C GLY A 476 -23.88 3.64 8.33
N ALA A 477 -24.17 3.12 9.53
CA ALA A 477 -24.81 1.80 9.72
C ALA A 477 -26.20 1.66 9.09
N GLY A 478 -26.91 2.78 8.90
CA GLY A 478 -28.23 2.81 8.25
C GLY A 478 -28.23 2.30 6.80
N LEU A 479 -27.05 2.12 6.18
CA LEU A 479 -26.93 1.53 4.85
C LEU A 479 -27.39 0.07 4.78
N ARG A 480 -27.19 -0.72 5.85
CA ARG A 480 -27.45 -2.17 5.87
C ARG A 480 -28.93 -2.53 5.86
N ASP A 481 -29.77 -1.64 6.38
CA ASP A 481 -31.19 -1.89 6.58
C ASP A 481 -32.03 -1.60 5.33
N ILE A 482 -31.40 -1.16 4.24
CA ILE A 482 -32.09 -0.78 3.01
C ILE A 482 -32.44 -2.04 2.21
N PRO A 483 -33.72 -2.28 1.89
CA PRO A 483 -34.13 -3.44 1.09
C PRO A 483 -33.59 -3.41 -0.35
N ASP A 484 -33.30 -4.59 -0.89
CA ASP A 484 -32.99 -4.74 -2.31
C ASP A 484 -34.14 -4.22 -3.19
N GLY A 485 -33.79 -3.53 -4.27
CA GLY A 485 -34.76 -2.97 -5.21
C GLY A 485 -35.33 -1.61 -4.78
N THR A 486 -35.00 -1.09 -3.59
CA THR A 486 -35.35 0.28 -3.21
C THR A 486 -34.78 1.26 -4.25
N PRO A 487 -35.61 2.11 -4.88
CA PRO A 487 -35.13 3.15 -5.77
C PRO A 487 -34.25 4.13 -5.00
N ALA A 488 -33.12 4.53 -5.58
CA ALA A 488 -32.25 5.51 -4.97
C ALA A 488 -31.58 6.43 -6.00
N ILE A 489 -31.10 7.56 -5.50
CA ILE A 489 -30.24 8.50 -6.23
C ILE A 489 -28.96 8.64 -5.44
N LEU A 490 -27.82 8.35 -6.08
CA LEU A 490 -26.49 8.52 -5.51
C LEU A 490 -25.85 9.76 -6.11
N ASP A 491 -25.53 10.72 -5.25
CA ASP A 491 -24.74 11.92 -5.59
C ASP A 491 -23.35 11.79 -4.96
N GLY A 492 -22.41 11.29 -5.77
CA GLY A 492 -21.02 11.12 -5.40
C GLY A 492 -20.26 12.44 -5.23
N SER A 493 -20.85 13.58 -5.62
CA SER A 493 -20.23 14.91 -5.52
C SER A 493 -20.56 15.56 -4.16
N SER A 494 -21.81 15.47 -3.72
CA SER A 494 -22.23 15.96 -2.39
C SER A 494 -22.08 14.91 -1.29
N GLY A 495 -21.81 13.65 -1.64
CA GLY A 495 -21.66 12.57 -0.67
C GLY A 495 -22.99 12.09 -0.11
N ARG A 496 -24.08 12.13 -0.90
CA ARG A 496 -25.44 11.83 -0.44
C ARG A 496 -26.06 10.66 -1.20
N LEU A 497 -26.78 9.82 -0.48
CA LEU A 497 -27.64 8.75 -1.01
C LEU A 497 -29.09 9.04 -0.61
N TYR A 498 -29.94 9.27 -1.59
CA TYR A 498 -31.36 9.57 -1.41
C TYR A 498 -32.21 8.33 -1.66
N LEU A 499 -33.04 7.95 -0.69
CA LEU A 499 -33.82 6.69 -0.71
C LEU A 499 -35.30 6.92 -0.97
N ASP A 500 -35.90 6.01 -1.75
CA ASP A 500 -37.29 6.08 -2.22
C ASP A 500 -37.67 7.48 -2.74
N PRO A 501 -36.92 8.03 -3.72
CA PRO A 501 -37.27 9.29 -4.37
C PRO A 501 -38.60 9.16 -5.12
N SER A 502 -39.35 10.25 -5.18
CA SER A 502 -40.54 10.34 -6.02
C SER A 502 -40.17 10.14 -7.51
N PRO A 503 -41.12 9.71 -8.37
CA PRO A 503 -40.89 9.65 -9.82
C PRO A 503 -40.46 11.01 -10.40
N THR A 504 -40.95 12.11 -9.83
CA THR A 504 -40.55 13.47 -10.19
C THR A 504 -39.09 13.75 -9.84
N ASP A 505 -38.62 13.33 -8.67
CA ASP A 505 -37.22 13.48 -8.27
C ASP A 505 -36.27 12.61 -9.11
N LEU A 506 -36.69 11.38 -9.48
CA LEU A 506 -35.93 10.52 -10.39
C LEU A 506 -35.78 11.17 -11.78
N GLN A 507 -36.85 11.74 -12.32
CA GLN A 507 -36.82 12.48 -13.59
C GLN A 507 -35.94 13.73 -13.48
N ALA A 508 -36.04 14.47 -12.36
CA ALA A 508 -35.23 15.66 -12.13
C ALA A 508 -33.73 15.33 -12.03
N ALA A 509 -33.36 14.25 -11.33
CA ALA A 509 -31.98 13.77 -11.27
C ALA A 509 -31.45 13.31 -12.63
N GLN A 510 -32.27 12.60 -13.41
CA GLN A 510 -31.91 12.18 -14.77
C GLN A 510 -31.68 13.40 -15.69
N ALA A 511 -32.59 14.37 -15.68
CA ALA A 511 -32.46 15.61 -16.44
C ALA A 511 -31.21 16.39 -16.01
N GLN A 512 -30.90 16.42 -14.71
CA GLN A 512 -29.69 17.06 -14.20
C GLN A 512 -28.42 16.34 -14.67
N ARG A 513 -28.41 14.99 -14.67
CA ARG A 513 -27.29 14.20 -15.20
C ARG A 513 -27.05 14.48 -16.68
N GLU A 514 -28.11 14.43 -17.49
CA GLU A 514 -28.04 14.74 -18.93
C GLU A 514 -27.55 16.16 -19.18
N ARG A 515 -27.99 17.12 -18.37
CA ARG A 515 -27.54 18.51 -18.45
C ARG A 515 -26.06 18.65 -18.12
N LEU A 516 -25.59 18.00 -17.05
CA LEU A 516 -24.16 18.02 -16.67
C LEU A 516 -23.29 17.40 -17.76
N GLU A 517 -23.73 16.27 -18.33
CA GLU A 517 -23.02 15.61 -19.43
C GLU A 517 -23.02 16.47 -20.70
N ALA A 518 -24.14 17.08 -21.06
CA ALA A 518 -24.23 18.00 -22.20
C ALA A 518 -23.30 19.21 -22.02
N VAL A 519 -23.24 19.80 -20.83
CA VAL A 519 -22.30 20.88 -20.50
C VAL A 519 -20.85 20.42 -20.65
N ARG A 520 -20.51 19.23 -20.14
CA ARG A 520 -19.17 18.66 -20.25
C ARG A 520 -18.78 18.40 -21.70
N GLN A 521 -19.68 17.84 -22.50
CA GLN A 521 -19.47 17.58 -23.92
C GLN A 521 -19.30 18.88 -24.72
N ALA A 522 -20.14 19.89 -24.46
CA ALA A 522 -20.02 21.21 -25.08
C ALA A 522 -18.67 21.88 -24.73
N ALA A 523 -18.26 21.81 -23.46
CA ALA A 523 -16.96 22.29 -23.02
C ALA A 523 -15.80 21.58 -23.74
N TYR A 524 -15.88 20.25 -23.85
CA TYR A 524 -14.87 19.44 -24.55
C TYR A 524 -14.80 19.71 -26.05
N GLN A 525 -15.93 19.98 -26.71
CA GLN A 525 -15.96 20.40 -28.12
C GLN A 525 -15.22 21.74 -28.31
N GLY A 526 -15.36 22.66 -27.35
CA GLY A 526 -14.68 23.96 -27.33
C GLY A 526 -13.27 23.97 -26.74
N ARG A 527 -12.70 22.82 -26.38
CA ARG A 527 -11.45 22.75 -25.59
C ARG A 527 -10.23 23.42 -26.26
N MET A 528 -10.17 23.39 -27.60
CA MET A 528 -9.07 23.99 -28.37
C MET A 528 -9.21 25.52 -28.51
N GLN A 529 -10.33 26.11 -28.09
CA GLN A 529 -10.46 27.57 -28.07
C GLN A 529 -9.56 28.16 -26.97
N PRO A 530 -9.07 29.40 -27.16
CA PRO A 530 -8.26 30.05 -26.16
C PRO A 530 -8.96 30.17 -24.79
N GLY A 531 -8.16 30.11 -23.72
CA GLY A 531 -8.58 30.50 -22.37
C GLY A 531 -8.78 32.00 -22.33
N ALA A 532 -10.02 32.46 -22.34
CA ALA A 532 -10.32 33.88 -22.32
C ALA A 532 -11.67 34.15 -21.68
N THR A 533 -11.83 35.35 -21.15
CA THR A 533 -13.14 35.90 -20.78
C THR A 533 -13.97 36.19 -22.03
N ARG A 534 -15.27 36.42 -21.86
CA ARG A 534 -16.20 36.73 -22.95
C ARG A 534 -15.81 37.99 -23.74
N ASP A 535 -15.25 38.99 -23.05
CA ASP A 535 -14.71 40.23 -23.62
C ASP A 535 -13.29 40.08 -24.21
N GLY A 536 -12.74 38.86 -24.23
CA GLY A 536 -11.50 38.52 -24.91
C GLY A 536 -10.22 38.75 -24.09
N THR A 537 -10.32 39.00 -22.78
CA THR A 537 -9.13 39.03 -21.92
C THR A 537 -8.58 37.62 -21.79
N HIS A 538 -7.35 37.41 -22.25
CA HIS A 538 -6.68 36.12 -22.18
C HIS A 538 -6.35 35.75 -20.72
N ILE A 539 -6.69 34.53 -20.35
CA ILE A 539 -6.35 33.86 -19.09
C ILE A 539 -5.86 32.49 -19.49
N GLU A 540 -4.55 32.27 -19.39
CA GLU A 540 -3.93 31.01 -19.80
C GLU A 540 -4.48 29.86 -18.97
N VAL A 541 -4.99 28.82 -19.64
CA VAL A 541 -5.41 27.59 -18.94
C VAL A 541 -4.42 26.49 -19.28
N ALA A 542 -3.51 26.24 -18.35
CA ALA A 542 -2.42 25.29 -18.47
C ALA A 542 -2.73 23.98 -17.73
N ALA A 543 -1.86 22.98 -17.87
CA ALA A 543 -1.99 21.70 -17.18
C ALA A 543 -0.88 21.47 -16.14
N ASN A 544 -1.25 20.81 -15.05
CA ASN A 544 -0.32 20.19 -14.10
C ASN A 544 0.08 18.80 -14.64
N VAL A 545 1.38 18.57 -14.84
CA VAL A 545 1.90 17.29 -15.37
C VAL A 545 3.08 16.78 -14.55
N ASN A 546 3.33 15.48 -14.63
CA ASN A 546 4.43 14.83 -13.90
C ASN A 546 5.45 14.20 -14.85
N ARG A 547 5.01 13.69 -16.02
CA ARG A 547 5.87 12.96 -16.97
C ARG A 547 5.72 13.47 -18.39
N ALA A 548 6.73 13.22 -19.23
CA ALA A 548 6.70 13.67 -20.63
C ALA A 548 5.49 13.12 -21.40
N ALA A 549 5.06 11.89 -21.10
CA ALA A 549 3.88 11.27 -21.70
C ALA A 549 2.57 12.04 -21.44
N ASP A 550 2.48 12.77 -20.33
CA ASP A 550 1.27 13.51 -19.94
C ASP A 550 1.13 14.83 -20.72
N ALA A 551 2.23 15.38 -21.23
CA ALA A 551 2.24 16.67 -21.91
C ALA A 551 1.40 16.65 -23.20
N GLN A 552 1.52 15.59 -24.00
CA GLN A 552 0.73 15.46 -25.23
C GLN A 552 -0.77 15.30 -24.90
N ALA A 553 -1.11 14.48 -23.90
CA ALA A 553 -2.49 14.31 -23.47
C ALA A 553 -3.11 15.63 -22.96
N ALA A 554 -2.32 16.47 -22.28
CA ALA A 554 -2.74 17.80 -21.87
C ALA A 554 -3.04 18.72 -23.07
N LEU A 555 -2.19 18.72 -24.08
CA LEU A 555 -2.41 19.50 -25.31
C LEU A 555 -3.65 19.03 -26.07
N ASP A 556 -3.86 17.72 -26.17
CA ASP A 556 -5.03 17.12 -26.83
C ASP A 556 -6.33 17.47 -26.08
N ALA A 557 -6.24 17.65 -24.76
CA ALA A 557 -7.31 18.16 -23.91
C ALA A 557 -7.51 19.69 -23.99
N GLY A 558 -6.65 20.39 -24.73
CA GLY A 558 -6.75 21.83 -24.99
C GLY A 558 -5.93 22.72 -24.05
N ALA A 559 -4.95 22.18 -23.31
CA ALA A 559 -4.09 22.98 -22.45
C ALA A 559 -3.21 23.93 -23.27
N GLU A 560 -2.95 25.12 -22.73
CA GLU A 560 -2.18 26.19 -23.40
C GLU A 560 -0.69 26.18 -23.07
N GLY A 561 -0.31 25.30 -22.15
CA GLY A 561 1.04 25.11 -21.66
C GLY A 561 1.02 24.16 -20.46
N VAL A 562 2.16 24.09 -19.79
CA VAL A 562 2.31 23.43 -18.49
C VAL A 562 2.71 24.49 -17.47
N GLY A 563 1.77 24.85 -16.59
CA GLY A 563 2.00 25.84 -15.53
C GLY A 563 2.62 25.22 -14.27
N LEU A 564 2.65 23.89 -14.19
CA LEU A 564 3.38 23.16 -13.16
C LEU A 564 3.80 21.77 -13.66
N MET A 565 5.10 21.59 -13.82
CA MET A 565 5.74 20.28 -13.83
C MET A 565 6.25 19.96 -12.43
N ARG A 566 5.74 18.88 -11.82
CA ARG A 566 6.18 18.41 -10.51
C ARG A 566 7.39 17.49 -10.67
N THR A 567 8.57 17.97 -10.28
CA THR A 567 9.82 17.20 -10.44
C THR A 567 9.97 16.07 -9.44
N GLU A 568 9.23 16.10 -8.33
CA GLU A 568 9.33 15.09 -7.28
C GLU A 568 9.11 13.67 -7.82
N PHE A 569 8.21 13.47 -8.79
CA PHE A 569 7.92 12.14 -9.35
C PHE A 569 9.18 11.41 -9.87
N LEU A 570 10.17 12.15 -10.36
CA LEU A 570 11.46 11.57 -10.80
C LEU A 570 12.27 10.96 -9.64
N PHE A 571 12.05 11.45 -8.43
CA PHE A 571 12.67 10.94 -7.21
C PHE A 571 11.83 9.84 -6.58
N LEU A 572 10.51 9.99 -6.57
CA LEU A 572 9.58 9.12 -5.87
C LEU A 572 9.41 7.75 -6.55
N GLU A 573 9.48 7.72 -7.89
CA GLU A 573 9.38 6.48 -8.67
C GLU A 573 10.73 5.79 -8.93
N SER A 574 11.81 6.28 -8.32
CA SER A 574 13.16 5.76 -8.48
C SER A 574 13.67 5.18 -7.15
N ASP A 575 14.62 4.24 -7.22
CA ASP A 575 15.35 3.72 -6.05
C ASP A 575 16.64 4.51 -5.76
N HIS A 576 16.93 5.53 -6.57
CA HIS A 576 18.10 6.40 -6.45
C HIS A 576 17.75 7.84 -6.88
N ALA A 577 18.57 8.80 -6.44
CA ALA A 577 18.40 10.19 -6.85
C ALA A 577 18.62 10.30 -8.38
N PRO A 578 17.66 10.86 -9.13
CA PRO A 578 17.72 10.90 -10.58
C PRO A 578 18.93 11.73 -11.02
N THR A 579 19.70 11.17 -11.93
CA THR A 579 20.89 11.81 -12.48
C THR A 579 20.52 13.03 -13.34
N GLU A 580 21.48 13.93 -13.53
CA GLU A 580 21.31 15.10 -14.42
C GLU A 580 20.82 14.69 -15.82
N ALA A 581 21.35 13.59 -16.37
CA ALA A 581 20.99 13.11 -17.70
C ALA A 581 19.54 12.58 -17.77
N GLU A 582 19.06 11.93 -16.71
CA GLU A 582 17.67 11.46 -16.64
C GLU A 582 16.69 12.63 -16.53
N GLN A 583 17.01 13.61 -15.69
CA GLN A 583 16.23 14.84 -15.55
C GLN A 583 16.22 15.62 -16.88
N GLU A 584 17.37 15.80 -17.52
CA GLU A 584 17.49 16.47 -18.82
C GLU A 584 16.61 15.78 -19.89
N ARG A 585 16.64 14.45 -19.96
CA ARG A 585 15.84 13.68 -20.92
C ARG A 585 14.34 13.95 -20.76
N GLU A 586 13.84 13.90 -19.54
CA GLU A 586 12.41 14.13 -19.25
C GLU A 586 12.00 15.59 -19.55
N TYR A 587 12.79 16.56 -19.09
CA TYR A 587 12.51 17.98 -19.33
C TYR A 587 12.56 18.32 -20.82
N ARG A 588 13.54 17.78 -21.55
CA ARG A 588 13.68 17.97 -23.00
C ARG A 588 12.50 17.37 -23.76
N ALA A 589 12.06 16.16 -23.39
CA ALA A 589 10.92 15.52 -24.02
C ALA A 589 9.62 16.34 -23.82
N MET A 590 9.39 16.88 -22.62
CA MET A 590 8.26 17.79 -22.36
C MET A 590 8.36 19.09 -23.16
N ALA A 591 9.53 19.75 -23.15
CA ALA A 591 9.73 21.01 -23.85
C ALA A 591 9.50 20.86 -25.37
N GLN A 592 9.97 19.75 -25.95
CA GLN A 592 9.74 19.41 -27.36
C GLN A 592 8.26 19.16 -27.67
N ALA A 593 7.54 18.45 -26.80
CA ALA A 593 6.11 18.19 -26.99
C ALA A 593 5.28 19.49 -26.95
N LEU A 594 5.67 20.45 -26.11
CA LEU A 594 4.95 21.72 -25.94
C LEU A 594 5.21 22.73 -27.07
N GLY A 595 6.33 22.59 -27.80
CA GLY A 595 6.74 23.54 -28.82
C GLY A 595 7.00 24.92 -28.22
N ASP A 596 6.33 25.96 -28.73
CA ASP A 596 6.49 27.33 -28.22
C ASP A 596 5.73 27.61 -26.91
N ARG A 597 4.93 26.64 -26.42
CA ARG A 597 4.10 26.83 -25.21
C ARG A 597 4.94 26.69 -23.95
N THR A 598 4.61 27.48 -22.94
CA THR A 598 5.33 27.55 -21.67
C THR A 598 5.41 26.19 -20.97
N LEU A 599 6.59 25.85 -20.46
CA LEU A 599 6.85 24.74 -19.54
C LEU A 599 7.44 25.31 -18.25
N VAL A 600 6.62 25.38 -17.19
CA VAL A 600 7.09 25.79 -15.87
C VAL A 600 7.57 24.57 -15.08
N ILE A 601 8.88 24.44 -14.93
CA ILE A 601 9.51 23.38 -14.14
C ILE A 601 9.69 23.86 -12.71
N ARG A 602 8.98 23.23 -11.76
CA ARG A 602 9.19 23.47 -10.34
C ARG A 602 10.35 22.63 -9.84
N THR A 603 11.37 23.29 -9.30
CA THR A 603 12.48 22.62 -8.63
C THR A 603 11.99 21.78 -7.44
N LEU A 604 12.86 20.88 -6.96
CA LEU A 604 12.51 19.81 -6.04
C LEU A 604 11.75 20.30 -4.78
N ASP A 605 10.51 19.86 -4.61
CA ASP A 605 9.67 20.07 -3.42
C ASP A 605 9.40 18.76 -2.68
N ILE A 606 10.44 18.25 -2.02
CA ILE A 606 10.41 17.05 -1.17
C ILE A 606 10.55 17.45 0.30
N GLY A 607 9.95 16.66 1.19
CA GLY A 607 9.71 16.98 2.59
C GLY A 607 8.24 17.38 2.84
N GLY A 608 7.84 17.45 4.11
CA GLY A 608 6.42 17.48 4.46
C GLY A 608 5.83 16.08 4.48
N ASP A 609 4.88 15.83 3.59
CA ASP A 609 4.21 14.55 3.42
C ASP A 609 4.98 13.58 2.50
N LYS A 610 5.90 14.11 1.69
CA LYS A 610 6.63 13.35 0.67
C LYS A 610 7.99 12.88 1.20
N GLU A 611 8.12 11.61 1.57
CA GLU A 611 9.38 11.03 2.02
C GLU A 611 10.11 10.34 0.87
N VAL A 612 11.43 10.56 0.78
CA VAL A 612 12.32 9.82 -0.13
C VAL A 612 13.43 9.17 0.67
N PRO A 613 13.24 7.92 1.08
CA PRO A 613 14.09 7.28 2.08
C PRO A 613 15.55 7.08 1.67
N TYR A 614 15.84 6.88 0.38
CA TYR A 614 17.23 6.83 -0.09
C TYR A 614 17.97 8.18 0.01
N LEU A 615 17.26 9.30 0.23
CA LEU A 615 17.89 10.59 0.48
C LEU A 615 18.42 10.74 1.91
N GLY A 616 17.99 9.88 2.85
CA GLY A 616 18.46 9.89 4.24
C GLY A 616 18.15 11.19 4.98
N LEU A 617 16.97 11.78 4.75
CA LEU A 617 16.54 13.00 5.43
C LEU A 617 16.32 12.75 6.93
N ALA A 618 16.69 13.72 7.77
CA ALA A 618 16.46 13.64 9.20
C ALA A 618 14.96 13.73 9.50
N HIS A 619 14.50 13.00 10.54
CA HIS A 619 13.13 13.10 11.01
C HIS A 619 12.87 14.48 11.64
N GLU A 620 11.70 15.06 11.36
CA GLU A 620 11.26 16.33 11.91
C GLU A 620 9.86 16.18 12.51
N ASP A 621 9.64 16.68 13.73
CA ASP A 621 8.34 16.62 14.42
C ASP A 621 7.21 17.26 13.60
N ASN A 622 7.55 18.29 12.80
CA ASN A 622 6.63 19.01 11.93
C ASN A 622 7.24 19.15 10.54
N SER A 623 7.22 18.07 9.75
CA SER A 623 7.81 18.03 8.41
C SER A 623 7.27 19.14 7.47
N PHE A 624 5.99 19.51 7.57
CA PHE A 624 5.42 20.62 6.80
C PHE A 624 6.08 21.97 7.10
N LEU A 625 6.58 22.18 8.32
CA LEU A 625 7.25 23.43 8.72
C LEU A 625 8.79 23.35 8.64
N GLY A 626 9.32 22.20 8.23
CA GLY A 626 10.73 21.82 8.34
C GLY A 626 11.63 22.12 7.13
N ILE A 627 12.64 21.26 6.94
CA ILE A 627 13.62 21.27 5.86
C ILE A 627 13.03 20.59 4.62
N ARG A 628 12.23 21.37 3.88
CA ARG A 628 11.58 20.95 2.64
C ARG A 628 11.73 21.96 1.51
N GLY A 629 11.48 21.51 0.28
CA GLY A 629 11.54 22.36 -0.91
C GLY A 629 12.88 23.05 -1.08
N ILE A 630 12.87 24.37 -1.29
CA ILE A 630 14.11 25.12 -1.51
C ILE A 630 15.08 25.05 -0.32
N ARG A 631 14.58 24.88 0.91
CA ARG A 631 15.43 24.71 2.10
C ARG A 631 16.22 23.41 2.02
N LEU A 632 15.58 22.32 1.59
CA LEU A 632 16.27 21.07 1.34
C LEU A 632 17.30 21.23 0.21
N CYS A 633 16.95 21.91 -0.88
CA CYS A 633 17.86 22.18 -1.99
C CYS A 633 19.14 22.94 -1.56
N PHE A 634 19.01 23.80 -0.55
CA PHE A 634 20.13 24.53 0.05
C PHE A 634 21.04 23.65 0.92
N GLU A 635 20.46 22.73 1.68
CA GLU A 635 21.21 21.79 2.53
C GLU A 635 21.78 20.60 1.74
N ARG A 636 21.18 20.28 0.60
CA ARG A 636 21.59 19.19 -0.31
C ARG A 636 21.87 19.69 -1.73
N PRO A 637 22.95 20.47 -1.94
CA PRO A 637 23.34 20.91 -3.28
C PRO A 637 23.61 19.76 -4.26
N ASP A 638 23.92 18.56 -3.76
CA ASP A 638 24.07 17.34 -4.55
C ASP A 638 22.77 16.91 -5.25
N LEU A 639 21.60 17.30 -4.74
CA LEU A 639 20.31 17.09 -5.39
C LEU A 639 19.93 18.26 -6.29
N PHE A 640 20.26 19.48 -5.86
CA PHE A 640 19.81 20.70 -6.50
C PHE A 640 20.63 21.08 -7.75
N LEU A 641 21.96 21.01 -7.67
CA LEU A 641 22.82 21.42 -8.79
C LEU A 641 22.64 20.55 -10.04
N PRO A 642 22.52 19.21 -9.96
CA PRO A 642 22.17 18.40 -11.14
C PRO A 642 20.84 18.81 -11.77
N GLN A 643 19.83 19.10 -10.95
CA GLN A 643 18.53 19.55 -11.44
C GLN A 643 18.63 20.91 -12.15
N LEU A 644 19.33 21.89 -11.56
CA LEU A 644 19.53 23.20 -12.18
C LEU A 644 20.29 23.06 -13.51
N ARG A 645 21.32 22.22 -13.59
CA ARG A 645 22.07 21.96 -14.84
C ARG A 645 21.17 21.36 -15.92
N ALA A 646 20.36 20.37 -15.56
CA ALA A 646 19.39 19.76 -16.47
C ALA A 646 18.40 20.80 -17.01
N ILE A 647 17.80 21.62 -16.14
CA ILE A 647 16.86 22.69 -16.53
C ILE A 647 17.54 23.70 -17.45
N VAL A 648 18.71 24.21 -17.06
CA VAL A 648 19.46 25.23 -17.82
C VAL A 648 19.89 24.70 -19.19
N ARG A 649 20.32 23.43 -19.31
CA ARG A 649 20.66 22.84 -20.61
C ARG A 649 19.47 22.81 -21.56
N VAL A 650 18.31 22.38 -21.08
CA VAL A 650 17.10 22.32 -21.91
C VAL A 650 16.62 23.73 -22.26
N ALA A 651 16.67 24.66 -21.31
CA ALA A 651 16.31 26.05 -21.56
C ALA A 651 17.25 26.75 -22.56
N GLY A 652 18.48 26.27 -22.70
CA GLY A 652 19.46 26.79 -23.67
C GLY A 652 19.05 26.62 -25.13
N ASP A 653 18.23 25.61 -25.45
CA ASP A 653 17.67 25.40 -26.79
C ASP A 653 16.13 25.42 -26.86
N HIS A 654 15.45 25.50 -25.71
CA HIS A 654 14.00 25.60 -25.59
C HIS A 654 13.62 26.84 -24.75
N PRO A 655 13.41 28.01 -25.37
CA PRO A 655 13.17 29.27 -24.65
C PRO A 655 11.83 29.31 -23.89
N ASN A 656 10.94 28.35 -24.15
CA ASN A 656 9.68 28.17 -23.45
C ASN A 656 9.82 27.52 -22.06
N VAL A 657 11.02 27.08 -21.67
CA VAL A 657 11.29 26.50 -20.35
C VAL A 657 11.49 27.61 -19.31
N HIS A 658 10.62 27.61 -18.30
CA HIS A 658 10.68 28.49 -17.15
C HIS A 658 11.02 27.68 -15.90
N VAL A 659 11.73 28.29 -14.95
CA VAL A 659 12.06 27.65 -13.67
C VAL A 659 11.30 28.31 -12.53
N MET A 660 10.82 27.51 -11.59
CA MET A 660 10.12 28.00 -10.39
C MET A 660 10.68 27.38 -9.12
N PHE A 661 10.88 28.22 -8.10
CA PHE A 661 11.34 27.79 -6.78
C PHE A 661 10.17 27.60 -5.79
N PRO A 662 10.02 26.41 -5.16
CA PRO A 662 9.02 26.16 -4.11
C PRO A 662 9.47 26.70 -2.74
N MET A 663 8.55 26.82 -1.79
CA MET A 663 8.79 27.06 -0.37
C MET A 663 9.65 28.30 -0.05
N ILE A 664 9.66 29.29 -0.95
CA ILE A 664 10.28 30.59 -0.69
C ILE A 664 9.52 31.26 0.44
N ALA A 665 10.22 31.65 1.51
CA ALA A 665 9.61 32.32 2.66
C ALA A 665 10.14 33.76 2.82
N THR A 666 11.35 34.02 2.35
CA THR A 666 12.05 35.31 2.49
C THR A 666 12.69 35.75 1.17
N LEU A 667 12.99 37.04 1.04
CA LEU A 667 13.77 37.57 -0.09
C LEU A 667 15.20 36.99 -0.16
N ALA A 668 15.77 36.61 0.99
CA ALA A 668 17.09 36.00 1.04
C ALA A 668 17.08 34.60 0.41
N ASP A 669 16.01 33.82 0.61
CA ASP A 669 15.85 32.50 -0.03
C ASP A 669 15.88 32.66 -1.56
N LEU A 670 15.09 33.59 -2.10
CA LEU A 670 15.04 33.85 -3.54
C LEU A 670 16.41 34.24 -4.10
N ARG A 671 17.11 35.18 -3.46
CA ARG A 671 18.43 35.63 -3.90
C ARG A 671 19.45 34.50 -3.89
N ARG A 672 19.42 33.63 -2.87
CA ARG A 672 20.31 32.46 -2.80
C ARG A 672 20.01 31.47 -3.92
N ALA A 673 18.74 31.16 -4.18
CA ALA A 673 18.34 30.26 -5.25
C ALA A 673 18.74 30.81 -6.64
N LYS A 674 18.49 32.10 -6.89
CA LYS A 674 18.91 32.78 -8.13
C LYS A 674 20.42 32.78 -8.33
N ALA A 675 21.21 33.04 -7.28
CA ALA A 675 22.66 33.00 -7.38
C ALA A 675 23.16 31.62 -7.81
N MET A 676 22.63 30.54 -7.24
CA MET A 676 22.98 29.17 -7.64
C MET A 676 22.58 28.86 -9.09
N LEU A 677 21.41 29.34 -9.53
CA LEU A 677 20.97 29.22 -10.92
C LEU A 677 21.88 30.02 -11.88
N ASP A 678 22.26 31.24 -11.51
CA ASP A 678 23.14 32.10 -12.30
C ASP A 678 24.55 31.53 -12.44
N ASP A 679 25.08 30.90 -11.38
CA ASP A 679 26.36 30.19 -11.42
C ASP A 679 26.32 29.05 -12.43
N VAL A 680 25.27 28.22 -12.39
CA VAL A 680 25.07 27.10 -13.34
C VAL A 680 24.86 27.61 -14.77
N ARG A 681 24.10 28.71 -14.92
CA ARG A 681 23.88 29.36 -16.21
C ARG A 681 25.18 29.88 -16.83
N ALA A 682 26.03 30.50 -16.02
CA ALA A 682 27.36 30.95 -16.44
C ALA A 682 28.28 29.77 -16.78
N GLU A 683 28.27 28.70 -15.97
CA GLU A 683 28.99 27.44 -16.23
C GLU A 683 28.65 26.87 -17.61
N LEU A 684 27.36 26.86 -17.96
CA LEU A 684 26.83 26.27 -19.20
C LEU A 684 26.74 27.26 -20.38
N ASN A 685 27.12 28.54 -20.19
CA ASN A 685 27.02 29.62 -21.18
C ASN A 685 25.61 29.82 -21.77
N VAL A 686 24.57 29.70 -20.93
CA VAL A 686 23.17 29.89 -21.34
C VAL A 686 22.70 31.33 -21.02
N PRO A 687 21.88 31.98 -21.87
CA PRO A 687 21.28 33.28 -21.53
C PRO A 687 20.36 33.21 -20.31
N PRO A 688 20.00 34.35 -19.68
CA PRO A 688 19.01 34.37 -18.60
C PRO A 688 17.71 33.67 -19.01
N ILE A 689 17.20 32.81 -18.12
CA ILE A 689 15.95 32.07 -18.30
C ILE A 689 14.87 32.68 -17.40
N PRO A 690 13.57 32.60 -17.75
CA PRO A 690 12.52 33.14 -16.90
C PRO A 690 12.44 32.43 -15.54
N VAL A 691 12.46 33.21 -14.45
CA VAL A 691 12.46 32.71 -13.07
C VAL A 691 11.19 33.14 -12.36
N GLY A 692 10.47 32.18 -11.78
CA GLY A 692 9.33 32.42 -10.91
C GLY A 692 9.53 31.88 -9.50
N VAL A 693 8.60 32.25 -8.62
CA VAL A 693 8.50 31.66 -7.27
C VAL A 693 7.10 31.16 -7.02
N MET A 694 7.02 30.03 -6.31
CA MET A 694 5.75 29.54 -5.81
C MET A 694 5.36 30.32 -4.55
N ILE A 695 4.23 31.01 -4.60
CA ILE A 695 3.64 31.71 -3.46
C ILE A 695 2.76 30.72 -2.70
N GLU A 696 3.41 29.98 -1.80
CA GLU A 696 2.77 28.97 -0.97
C GLU A 696 3.03 29.16 0.53
N VAL A 697 3.93 30.07 0.90
CA VAL A 697 4.17 30.48 2.30
C VAL A 697 3.53 31.85 2.52
N PRO A 698 2.74 32.07 3.59
CA PRO A 698 2.07 33.36 3.83
C PRO A 698 3.04 34.55 3.87
N SER A 699 4.26 34.36 4.39
CA SER A 699 5.28 35.41 4.40
C SER A 699 5.71 35.85 2.99
N ALA A 700 5.75 34.94 2.01
CA ALA A 700 6.07 35.29 0.63
C ALA A 700 4.95 36.09 -0.04
N ALA A 701 3.68 35.77 0.24
CA ALA A 701 2.56 36.59 -0.23
C ALA A 701 2.61 38.01 0.36
N LEU A 702 2.92 38.13 1.66
CA LEU A 702 3.09 39.42 2.33
C LEU A 702 4.30 40.23 1.82
N LEU A 703 5.34 39.54 1.34
CA LEU A 703 6.55 40.11 0.74
C LEU A 703 6.49 40.18 -0.79
N ALA A 704 5.32 39.98 -1.40
CA ALA A 704 5.21 39.88 -2.86
C ALA A 704 5.70 41.16 -3.58
N ARG A 705 5.56 42.34 -2.96
CA ARG A 705 6.06 43.61 -3.52
C ARG A 705 7.58 43.68 -3.55
N GLU A 706 8.25 43.10 -2.57
CA GLU A 706 9.70 43.01 -2.50
C GLU A 706 10.25 41.90 -3.40
N LEU A 707 9.49 40.82 -3.61
CA LEU A 707 9.85 39.71 -4.50
C LEU A 707 9.65 40.04 -5.98
N ALA A 708 8.62 40.81 -6.34
CA ALA A 708 8.21 41.06 -7.73
C ALA A 708 9.31 41.66 -8.64
N PRO A 709 10.18 42.58 -8.17
CA PRO A 709 11.31 43.08 -8.97
C PRO A 709 12.34 42.01 -9.32
N GLU A 710 12.39 40.91 -8.56
CA GLU A 710 13.43 39.88 -8.65
C GLU A 710 12.99 38.65 -9.44
N VAL A 711 11.73 38.59 -9.88
CA VAL A 711 11.15 37.43 -10.61
C VAL A 711 10.46 37.88 -11.90
N ASP A 712 10.18 36.93 -12.78
CA ASP A 712 9.42 37.12 -14.00
C ASP A 712 7.93 36.79 -13.82
N PHE A 713 7.61 35.92 -12.86
CA PHE A 713 6.24 35.55 -12.55
C PHE A 713 6.10 34.99 -11.13
N PHE A 714 4.85 34.88 -10.69
CA PHE A 714 4.47 34.12 -9.49
C PHE A 714 3.55 32.97 -9.87
N SER A 715 3.57 31.88 -9.11
CA SER A 715 2.49 30.88 -9.16
C SER A 715 2.03 30.55 -7.75
N VAL A 716 0.73 30.60 -7.46
CA VAL A 716 0.21 30.32 -6.12
C VAL A 716 -0.01 28.82 -5.96
N GLY A 717 0.68 28.21 -4.98
CA GLY A 717 0.41 26.85 -4.51
C GLY A 717 -0.69 26.87 -3.45
N THR A 718 -1.97 26.84 -3.85
CA THR A 718 -3.09 27.03 -2.90
C THR A 718 -3.21 25.94 -1.84
N ASN A 719 -2.70 24.74 -2.09
CA ASN A 719 -2.76 23.65 -1.11
C ASN A 719 -1.94 24.00 0.14
N ASP A 720 -0.67 24.31 -0.03
CA ASP A 720 0.25 24.67 1.06
C ASP A 720 -0.08 26.07 1.62
N LEU A 721 -0.44 27.04 0.76
CA LEU A 721 -0.84 28.38 1.21
C LEU A 721 -2.04 28.32 2.17
N THR A 722 -3.06 27.52 1.83
CA THR A 722 -4.23 27.33 2.70
C THR A 722 -3.82 26.69 4.02
N GLY A 723 -3.04 25.61 3.98
CA GLY A 723 -2.60 24.90 5.18
C GLY A 723 -1.85 25.80 6.16
N TYR A 724 -0.88 26.58 5.69
CA TYR A 724 -0.13 27.49 6.55
C TYR A 724 -0.93 28.73 6.98
N THR A 725 -1.83 29.24 6.12
CA THR A 725 -2.64 30.42 6.47
C THR A 725 -3.68 30.09 7.53
N LEU A 726 -4.30 28.92 7.44
CA LEU A 726 -5.33 28.47 8.40
C LEU A 726 -4.72 27.70 9.58
N ALA A 727 -3.44 27.34 9.51
CA ALA A 727 -2.77 26.43 10.44
C ALA A 727 -3.52 25.09 10.57
N MET A 728 -3.97 24.55 9.44
CA MET A 728 -4.72 23.30 9.35
C MET A 728 -3.97 22.29 8.49
N ASP A 729 -3.62 21.16 9.09
CA ASP A 729 -2.99 20.05 8.35
C ASP A 729 -4.05 19.33 7.50
N ARG A 730 -3.80 19.27 6.20
CA ARG A 730 -4.66 18.59 5.23
C ARG A 730 -4.69 17.07 5.41
N LEU A 731 -3.70 16.49 6.07
CA LEU A 731 -3.66 15.06 6.40
C LEU A 731 -4.44 14.75 7.69
N HIS A 732 -4.78 15.76 8.49
CA HIS A 732 -5.48 15.55 9.75
C HIS A 732 -6.99 15.34 9.50
N PRO A 733 -7.57 14.18 9.86
CA PRO A 733 -8.93 13.79 9.45
C PRO A 733 -10.04 14.80 9.78
N LEU A 734 -9.96 15.46 10.94
CA LEU A 734 -10.96 16.46 11.36
C LEU A 734 -10.75 17.86 10.75
N LEU A 735 -9.51 18.21 10.38
CA LEU A 735 -9.15 19.54 9.91
C LEU A 735 -9.15 19.62 8.38
N ALA A 736 -8.88 18.50 7.71
CA ALA A 736 -8.97 18.38 6.26
C ALA A 736 -10.33 18.87 5.72
N ALA A 737 -11.44 18.52 6.39
CA ALA A 737 -12.77 18.96 6.02
C ALA A 737 -13.02 20.48 6.15
N GLN A 738 -12.18 21.18 6.93
CA GLN A 738 -12.26 22.63 7.17
C GLN A 738 -11.26 23.42 6.30
N THR A 739 -10.37 22.72 5.58
CA THR A 739 -9.32 23.32 4.76
C THR A 739 -9.91 23.68 3.39
N ASP A 740 -10.26 24.96 3.18
CA ASP A 740 -10.81 25.45 1.90
C ASP A 740 -10.00 26.64 1.36
N ALA A 741 -9.50 26.51 0.14
CA ALA A 741 -8.74 27.55 -0.55
C ALA A 741 -9.58 28.79 -0.91
N MET A 742 -10.91 28.68 -0.90
CA MET A 742 -11.84 29.81 -1.05
C MET A 742 -12.00 30.62 0.24
N HIS A 743 -11.34 30.25 1.33
CA HIS A 743 -11.39 31.02 2.57
C HIS A 743 -10.90 32.47 2.33
N PRO A 744 -11.62 33.50 2.80
CA PRO A 744 -11.29 34.91 2.53
C PRO A 744 -9.87 35.32 2.93
N ALA A 745 -9.30 34.71 3.99
CA ALA A 745 -7.91 34.95 4.37
C ALA A 745 -6.90 34.51 3.28
N VAL A 746 -7.14 33.37 2.63
CA VAL A 746 -6.29 32.86 1.54
C VAL A 746 -6.48 33.73 0.29
N LEU A 747 -7.72 34.06 -0.06
CA LEU A 747 -8.02 34.95 -1.19
C LEU A 747 -7.37 36.33 -1.06
N ARG A 748 -7.28 36.88 0.15
CA ARG A 748 -6.55 38.14 0.41
C ARG A 748 -5.06 38.04 0.12
N LEU A 749 -4.42 36.93 0.46
CA LEU A 749 -3.00 36.70 0.14
C LEU A 749 -2.78 36.57 -1.37
N ILE A 750 -3.72 35.92 -2.08
CA ILE A 750 -3.71 35.84 -3.55
C ILE A 750 -3.86 37.23 -4.16
N ALA A 751 -4.84 38.02 -3.69
CA ALA A 751 -5.08 39.37 -4.17
C ALA A 751 -3.86 40.29 -3.98
N VAL A 752 -3.24 40.27 -2.79
CA VAL A 752 -2.02 41.05 -2.51
C VAL A 752 -0.88 40.64 -3.45
N THR A 753 -0.75 39.34 -3.73
CA THR A 753 0.26 38.83 -4.67
C THR A 753 0.00 39.31 -6.10
N ALA A 754 -1.25 39.24 -6.56
CA ALA A 754 -1.65 39.71 -7.89
C ALA A 754 -1.43 41.22 -8.06
N GLU A 755 -1.80 42.03 -7.07
CA GLU A 755 -1.56 43.47 -7.05
C GLU A 755 -0.06 43.79 -7.12
N ALA A 756 0.77 43.08 -6.36
CA ALA A 756 2.22 43.26 -6.36
C ALA A 756 2.83 42.91 -7.73
N ALA A 757 2.42 41.79 -8.33
CA ALA A 757 2.88 41.39 -9.66
C ALA A 757 2.51 42.43 -10.72
N GLN A 758 1.24 42.87 -10.72
CA GLN A 758 0.74 43.85 -11.67
C GLN A 758 1.48 45.19 -11.56
N ALA A 759 1.81 45.64 -10.35
CA ALA A 759 2.59 46.86 -10.13
C ALA A 759 3.99 46.82 -10.77
N HIS A 760 4.52 45.63 -11.02
CA HIS A 760 5.83 45.40 -11.66
C HIS A 760 5.72 44.82 -13.08
N GLY A 761 4.53 44.78 -13.67
CA GLY A 761 4.30 44.21 -15.02
C GLY A 761 4.56 42.71 -15.10
N LYS A 762 4.47 42.00 -13.97
CA LYS A 762 4.59 40.55 -13.85
C LYS A 762 3.21 39.90 -13.81
N TRP A 763 3.13 38.61 -14.08
CA TRP A 763 1.88 37.84 -14.04
C TRP A 763 1.86 36.86 -12.88
N VAL A 764 0.64 36.44 -12.49
CA VAL A 764 0.41 35.46 -11.43
C VAL A 764 -0.39 34.28 -11.99
N GLY A 765 0.14 33.08 -11.80
CA GLY A 765 -0.52 31.81 -12.02
C GLY A 765 -1.07 31.21 -10.72
N VAL A 766 -1.91 30.19 -10.84
CA VAL A 766 -2.36 29.34 -9.72
C VAL A 766 -2.36 27.89 -10.17
N CYS A 767 -1.61 27.04 -9.47
CA CYS A 767 -1.45 25.62 -9.83
C CYS A 767 -2.07 24.64 -8.82
N GLY A 768 -2.67 25.13 -7.74
CA GLY A 768 -3.35 24.32 -6.73
C GLY A 768 -4.81 23.99 -7.08
N GLY A 769 -5.44 23.07 -6.31
CA GLY A 769 -6.73 22.47 -6.67
C GLY A 769 -7.87 23.48 -6.89
N ALA A 770 -7.80 24.64 -6.22
CA ALA A 770 -8.73 25.74 -6.38
C ALA A 770 -8.93 26.21 -7.84
N ALA A 771 -7.88 26.15 -8.67
CA ALA A 771 -7.95 26.58 -10.07
C ALA A 771 -8.78 25.61 -10.94
N GLY A 772 -8.92 24.34 -10.54
CA GLY A 772 -9.59 23.29 -11.31
C GLY A 772 -11.11 23.29 -11.22
N GLU A 773 -11.70 24.15 -10.39
CA GLU A 773 -13.15 24.28 -10.22
C GLU A 773 -13.65 25.57 -10.89
N ALA A 774 -14.89 25.56 -11.43
CA ALA A 774 -15.46 26.75 -12.07
C ALA A 774 -15.52 27.96 -11.11
N VAL A 775 -16.01 27.76 -9.88
CA VAL A 775 -16.08 28.82 -8.85
C VAL A 775 -14.70 29.41 -8.58
N GLY A 776 -13.70 28.55 -8.32
CA GLY A 776 -12.36 29.00 -8.03
C GLY A 776 -11.73 29.72 -9.22
N ALA A 777 -11.84 29.18 -10.44
CA ALA A 777 -11.34 29.82 -11.65
C ALA A 777 -11.91 31.24 -11.86
N LEU A 778 -13.22 31.42 -11.67
CA LEU A 778 -13.88 32.72 -11.83
C LEU A 778 -13.44 33.73 -10.77
N VAL A 779 -13.39 33.33 -9.50
CA VAL A 779 -12.92 34.19 -8.40
C VAL A 779 -11.46 34.58 -8.61
N LEU A 780 -10.58 33.61 -8.90
CA LEU A 780 -9.15 33.84 -9.09
C LEU A 780 -8.87 34.76 -10.28
N ALA A 781 -9.53 34.55 -11.41
CA ALA A 781 -9.48 35.45 -12.56
C ALA A 781 -9.87 36.90 -12.18
N GLY A 782 -10.93 37.04 -11.39
CA GLY A 782 -11.40 38.30 -10.83
C GLY A 782 -10.39 38.99 -9.91
N LEU A 783 -9.60 38.22 -9.15
CA LEU A 783 -8.54 38.72 -8.29
C LEU A 783 -7.26 39.13 -9.04
N GLY A 784 -7.21 38.96 -10.36
CA GLY A 784 -6.06 39.38 -11.17
C GLY A 784 -5.13 38.24 -11.60
N VAL A 785 -5.48 36.98 -11.33
CA VAL A 785 -4.75 35.81 -11.83
C VAL A 785 -4.86 35.75 -13.36
N ARG A 786 -3.78 35.38 -14.03
CA ARG A 786 -3.68 35.32 -15.51
C ARG A 786 -3.30 33.95 -16.05
N GLU A 787 -2.93 33.01 -15.19
CA GLU A 787 -2.68 31.62 -15.55
C GLU A 787 -3.35 30.69 -14.52
N LEU A 788 -4.08 29.68 -15.00
CA LEU A 788 -4.72 28.65 -14.19
C LEU A 788 -4.19 27.29 -14.64
N SER A 789 -3.30 26.70 -13.85
CA SER A 789 -2.75 25.37 -14.12
C SER A 789 -3.55 24.30 -13.38
N VAL A 790 -4.26 23.46 -14.14
CA VAL A 790 -5.28 22.55 -13.63
C VAL A 790 -4.98 21.10 -13.98
N SER A 791 -5.76 20.14 -13.47
CA SER A 791 -5.67 18.76 -13.96
C SER A 791 -6.16 18.69 -15.41
N THR A 792 -5.56 17.82 -16.23
CA THR A 792 -5.92 17.64 -17.64
C THR A 792 -7.44 17.52 -17.90
N PRO A 793 -8.21 16.75 -17.10
CA PRO A 793 -9.67 16.66 -17.30
C PRO A 793 -10.44 17.97 -17.07
N ALA A 794 -9.91 18.90 -16.27
CA ALA A 794 -10.57 20.16 -15.90
C ALA A 794 -10.33 21.30 -16.91
N VAL A 795 -9.35 21.16 -17.81
CA VAL A 795 -8.96 22.21 -18.78
C VAL A 795 -10.17 22.72 -19.57
N ALA A 796 -10.95 21.81 -20.15
CA ALA A 796 -12.07 22.17 -21.01
C ALA A 796 -13.19 22.90 -20.26
N THR A 797 -13.53 22.45 -19.05
CA THR A 797 -14.61 23.03 -18.24
C THR A 797 -14.23 24.38 -17.66
N VAL A 798 -12.99 24.56 -17.22
CA VAL A 798 -12.46 25.86 -16.76
C VAL A 798 -12.47 26.88 -17.90
N LYS A 799 -11.96 26.50 -19.08
CA LYS A 799 -12.01 27.35 -20.28
C LYS A 799 -13.43 27.76 -20.65
N ALA A 800 -14.38 26.82 -20.59
CA ALA A 800 -15.79 27.11 -20.87
C ALA A 800 -16.39 28.10 -19.86
N ALA A 801 -16.13 27.91 -18.57
CA ALA A 801 -16.65 28.80 -17.52
C ALA A 801 -16.14 30.24 -17.67
N LEU A 802 -14.84 30.44 -17.96
CA LEU A 802 -14.27 31.76 -18.16
C LEU A 802 -14.95 32.53 -19.30
N ARG A 803 -15.27 31.84 -20.41
CA ARG A 803 -15.87 32.44 -21.60
C ARG A 803 -17.32 32.91 -21.42
N GLU A 804 -17.96 32.60 -20.29
CA GLU A 804 -19.33 33.05 -20.02
C GLU A 804 -19.39 34.51 -19.52
N TYR A 805 -18.28 35.03 -18.98
CA TYR A 805 -18.26 36.30 -18.23
C TYR A 805 -17.23 37.28 -18.78
N ASP A 806 -17.55 38.58 -18.72
CA ASP A 806 -16.57 39.63 -18.99
C ASP A 806 -15.64 39.82 -17.77
N LEU A 807 -14.41 40.27 -17.99
CA LEU A 807 -13.44 40.47 -16.90
C LEU A 807 -13.97 41.40 -15.81
N ALA A 808 -14.70 42.45 -16.18
CA ALA A 808 -15.27 43.40 -15.22
C ALA A 808 -16.27 42.74 -14.25
N GLN A 809 -17.03 41.74 -14.70
CA GLN A 809 -17.93 40.96 -13.85
C GLN A 809 -17.14 40.10 -12.85
N LEU A 810 -16.08 39.46 -13.33
CA LEU A 810 -15.19 38.65 -12.48
C LEU A 810 -14.47 39.50 -11.44
N GLN A 811 -14.02 40.70 -11.80
CA GLN A 811 -13.42 41.66 -10.86
C GLN A 811 -14.40 42.11 -9.77
N ALA A 812 -15.67 42.28 -10.10
CA ALA A 812 -16.71 42.53 -9.10
C ALA A 812 -16.87 41.34 -8.15
N LEU A 813 -16.99 40.12 -8.70
CA LEU A 813 -17.04 38.87 -7.93
C LEU A 813 -15.83 38.73 -7.00
N GLY A 814 -14.61 38.98 -7.48
CA GLY A 814 -13.39 38.92 -6.69
C GLY A 814 -13.42 39.88 -5.50
N ARG A 815 -13.86 41.13 -5.71
CA ARG A 815 -14.01 42.11 -4.62
C ARG A 815 -15.05 41.69 -3.58
N GLU A 816 -16.18 41.16 -4.02
CA GLU A 816 -17.24 40.68 -3.12
C GLU A 816 -16.81 39.43 -2.35
N ALA A 817 -16.08 38.51 -2.98
CA ALA A 817 -15.49 37.33 -2.35
C ALA A 817 -14.55 37.70 -1.21
N LEU A 818 -13.70 38.74 -1.38
CA LEU A 818 -12.82 39.23 -0.32
C LEU A 818 -13.57 39.82 0.90
N ALA A 819 -14.83 40.21 0.72
CA ALA A 819 -15.69 40.78 1.75
C ALA A 819 -16.54 39.73 2.49
N GLN A 820 -16.55 38.48 2.04
CA GLN A 820 -17.28 37.40 2.71
C GLN A 820 -16.61 37.00 4.03
N PRO A 821 -17.37 36.48 5.01
CA PRO A 821 -16.82 36.06 6.30
C PRO A 821 -16.15 34.67 6.24
N ASP A 822 -16.53 33.82 5.29
CA ASP A 822 -16.07 32.44 5.18
C ASP A 822 -16.11 31.92 3.73
N ALA A 823 -15.59 30.70 3.51
CA ALA A 823 -15.53 30.07 2.20
C ALA A 823 -16.92 29.73 1.62
N ALA A 824 -17.90 29.41 2.48
CA ALA A 824 -19.26 29.10 2.05
C ALA A 824 -19.94 30.33 1.42
N GLY A 825 -19.79 31.50 2.04
CA GLY A 825 -20.25 32.78 1.49
C GLY A 825 -19.60 33.10 0.15
N VAL A 826 -18.29 32.83 -0.02
CA VAL A 826 -17.60 33.01 -1.31
C VAL A 826 -18.21 32.12 -2.39
N ARG A 827 -18.42 30.83 -2.09
CA ARG A 827 -18.99 29.87 -3.06
C ARG A 827 -20.41 30.25 -3.45
N ALA A 828 -21.25 30.65 -2.48
CA ALA A 828 -22.61 31.10 -2.73
C ALA A 828 -22.68 32.29 -3.70
N LEU A 829 -21.78 33.27 -3.59
CA LEU A 829 -21.71 34.40 -4.53
C LEU A 829 -21.42 33.94 -5.97
N ALA A 830 -20.43 33.07 -6.14
CA ALA A 830 -20.05 32.57 -7.45
C ALA A 830 -21.14 31.68 -8.06
N GLU A 831 -21.81 30.87 -7.23
CA GLU A 831 -22.95 30.05 -7.64
C GLU A 831 -24.15 30.88 -8.07
N GLU A 832 -24.42 32.00 -7.39
CA GLU A 832 -25.45 32.96 -7.81
C GLU A 832 -25.12 33.60 -9.17
N LEU A 833 -23.85 33.92 -9.41
CA LEU A 833 -23.41 34.41 -10.73
C LEU A 833 -23.61 33.34 -11.82
N LEU A 834 -23.26 32.09 -11.51
CA LEU A 834 -23.44 30.93 -12.39
C LEU A 834 -24.91 30.57 -12.65
N SER A 835 -25.82 30.90 -11.74
CA SER A 835 -27.26 30.64 -11.88
C SER A 835 -27.95 31.71 -12.74
N ARG A 836 -27.63 32.99 -12.55
CA ARG A 836 -28.20 34.11 -13.33
C ARG A 836 -27.92 34.01 -14.83
N THR A 837 -26.76 33.51 -15.23
CA THR A 837 -26.42 33.30 -16.66
C THR A 837 -27.27 32.20 -17.30
N LYS A 838 -27.71 31.21 -16.53
CA LYS A 838 -28.57 30.12 -17.03
C LYS A 838 -30.00 30.57 -17.29
N GLU A 839 -30.51 31.54 -16.53
CA GLU A 839 -31.84 32.13 -16.76
C GLU A 839 -31.87 33.08 -17.96
N MET A 840 -30.73 33.66 -18.33
CA MET A 840 -30.62 34.63 -19.43
C MET A 840 -30.38 33.97 -20.81
N ASN A 841 -29.92 32.72 -20.81
CA ASN A 841 -29.67 31.90 -22.00
C ASN A 841 -30.75 30.82 -22.25
N ALA A 842 -31.75 30.71 -21.38
CA ALA A 842 -32.96 29.90 -21.55
C ALA A 842 -34.11 30.79 -22.05
#